data_AF-A0A8J8B865-F1
#
_entry.id   AF-A0A8J8B865-F1
#
_cell.length_a   1.000
_cell.length_b   1.000
_cell.length_c   1.000
_cell.angle_alpha   90.00
_cell.angle_beta   90.00
_cell.angle_gamma   90.00
#
_symmetry.space_group_name_H-M   'P 1'
#
loop_
_entity.id
_entity.type
_entity.pdbx_description
1 polymer ?
#
loop_
_entity_poly.entity_id
_entity_poly.type
_entity_poly.pdbx_seq_one_letter_code
_entity_poly.pdbx_strand_id
1 'polypeptide(L)'
;MIFGLDGVEIGLIIVFLMLFGAILTGFPVAFAIGGAGVLSFGVIAALDSAGLLIHQAIDTSSAAYQAVLSSGVPAKGITLFTYPDLPRVATESIFPDGNAQNALNRVIGFITNRINERVIAGQSIETLLAVLMFVLMGIVLERSKIANDLLTTMARVFGPLPGGLAVSIVVVGAFLAASTGIVGATVVTMGLLALPTMLRNNYSPELATGVIAASGTLGQIIPPSIVIVLLGTLAGDLYSAAQEERAQLAGCTDALTYLGEPAVLSVGTLFQAALLPGILLALLYGLYAFGFAMLNPSKAPAVEMGDSMGEVRTRGESFTWFIGVPVAIIAGTILLGQVNVVGSQDTTVSSFSDIGEAASLRTNVSEGCQAAMVELHGQEAWDTAIAEQQAIDAAGGAQQSERRSPEEIEALRVQKIADAAPIGTGIATLAVIFGLILAIARGISPSSDPRPLAIGAGGVVLGLVVDAVAINPLTSAGVTVALMVVPWAIAVYGCYFAFIRLAQNELLRVVFPPLVLIVAVLGSILGGITNPTPAAALGAAGAIMLAAYRKLKDEEKSPKVIIWSTLSVVLLILVGINFDLRINTESVSAESWAAFFFANALYLYALFGLLFSCWVLYRSGVLTPAVRETAKVTSMVFTILIASQLLNLVVISFGGEYYIQDFLRSFEEPAMAFIIVMIILFILGFVLDFLEIIYIVVPIVGPVIYGAHFDPKWVTIMIAVNLQTSFLTPPFGFALFYLRGVAPKEVTTGHIYRGVIPFVLIQVMGLAILWFFPGIVTIVPDLMPN
;
A
#
# COMPACT_ATOMS: atom_id res chain seq x y z
N MET A 1 15.60 34.80 -28.28
CA MET A 1 16.34 33.59 -27.87
C MET A 1 17.60 34.02 -27.15
N ILE A 2 17.68 33.74 -25.85
CA ILE A 2 18.91 33.92 -25.08
C ILE A 2 19.67 32.58 -25.17
N PHE A 3 20.94 32.60 -25.60
CA PHE A 3 21.77 31.39 -25.82
C PHE A 3 21.21 30.33 -26.79
N GLY A 4 20.27 30.69 -27.68
CA GLY A 4 19.64 29.74 -28.61
C GLY A 4 18.53 28.89 -28.00
N LEU A 5 18.14 29.17 -26.76
CA LEU A 5 17.07 28.48 -26.04
C LEU A 5 15.73 29.24 -26.19
N ASP A 6 14.63 28.47 -26.19
CA ASP A 6 13.26 28.99 -26.17
C ASP A 6 12.90 29.59 -24.80
N GLY A 7 11.90 30.48 -24.77
CA GLY A 7 11.42 31.10 -23.54
C GLY A 7 11.00 30.09 -22.46
N VAL A 8 10.43 28.95 -22.87
CA VAL A 8 10.00 27.86 -21.97
C VAL A 8 11.20 27.14 -21.36
N GLU A 9 12.23 26.85 -22.16
CA GLU A 9 13.47 26.18 -21.70
C GLU A 9 14.21 27.04 -20.67
N ILE A 10 14.33 28.33 -20.95
CA ILE A 10 14.94 29.29 -20.01
C ILE A 10 14.10 29.36 -18.72
N GLY A 11 12.78 29.38 -18.84
CA GLY A 11 11.87 29.32 -17.68
C GLY A 11 12.10 28.08 -16.82
N LEU A 12 12.17 26.89 -17.44
CA LEU A 12 12.45 25.63 -16.75
C LEU A 12 13.82 25.65 -16.05
N ILE A 13 14.86 26.18 -16.71
CA ILE A 13 16.20 26.32 -16.12
C ILE A 13 16.16 27.26 -14.91
N ILE A 14 15.44 28.39 -14.99
CA ILE A 14 15.29 29.33 -13.86
C ILE A 14 14.59 28.63 -12.69
N VAL A 15 13.48 27.94 -12.94
CA VAL A 15 12.75 27.19 -11.91
C VAL A 15 13.68 26.15 -11.26
N PHE A 16 14.40 25.37 -12.07
CA PHE A 16 15.33 24.36 -11.61
C PHE A 16 16.47 24.96 -10.77
N LEU A 17 17.14 26.01 -11.25
CA LEU A 17 18.24 26.65 -10.54
C LEU A 17 17.79 27.29 -9.23
N MET A 18 16.60 27.91 -9.20
CA MET A 18 16.06 28.49 -7.97
C MET A 18 15.66 27.42 -6.96
N LEU A 19 15.01 26.34 -7.41
CA LEU A 19 14.66 25.21 -6.56
C LEU A 19 15.92 24.55 -6.00
N PHE A 20 16.86 24.21 -6.87
CA PHE A 20 18.11 23.56 -6.50
C PHE A 20 18.97 24.43 -5.58
N GLY A 21 19.10 25.72 -5.92
CA GLY A 21 19.79 26.71 -5.09
C GLY A 21 19.16 26.82 -3.70
N ALA A 22 17.83 26.92 -3.62
CA ALA A 22 17.12 27.00 -2.35
C ALA A 22 17.31 25.74 -1.49
N ILE A 23 17.27 24.55 -2.09
CA ILE A 23 17.48 23.28 -1.36
C ILE A 23 18.92 23.17 -0.87
N LEU A 24 19.91 23.54 -1.70
CA LEU A 24 21.32 23.51 -1.31
C LEU A 24 21.67 24.46 -0.16
N THR A 25 20.87 25.51 0.08
CA THR A 25 21.07 26.38 1.25
C THR A 25 20.75 25.68 2.59
N GLY A 26 20.16 24.48 2.56
CA GLY A 26 19.72 23.76 3.74
C GLY A 26 18.41 24.31 4.33
N PHE A 27 17.71 25.18 3.60
CA PHE A 27 16.40 25.66 3.98
C PHE A 27 15.39 24.50 3.98
N PRO A 28 14.41 24.44 4.90
CA PRO A 28 13.44 23.36 4.90
C PRO A 28 12.70 23.31 3.57
N VAL A 29 12.70 22.14 2.94
CA VAL A 29 12.38 22.01 1.52
C VAL A 29 10.95 22.46 1.19
N ALA A 30 10.01 22.23 2.11
CA ALA A 30 8.64 22.73 1.98
C ALA A 30 8.57 24.25 1.70
N PHE A 31 9.41 25.05 2.35
CA PHE A 31 9.50 26.48 2.08
C PHE A 31 10.38 26.81 0.88
N ALA A 32 11.44 26.01 0.65
CA ALA A 32 12.29 26.17 -0.52
C ALA A 32 11.49 26.00 -1.83
N ILE A 33 10.60 25.02 -1.90
CA ILE A 33 9.72 24.76 -3.06
C ILE A 33 8.79 25.95 -3.29
N GLY A 34 8.05 26.37 -2.26
CA GLY A 34 7.10 27.48 -2.39
C GLY A 34 7.79 28.80 -2.72
N GLY A 35 8.91 29.08 -2.06
CA GLY A 35 9.75 30.24 -2.33
C GLY A 35 10.34 30.22 -3.74
N ALA A 36 10.86 29.08 -4.20
CA ALA A 36 11.36 28.92 -5.56
C ALA A 36 10.24 29.14 -6.59
N GLY A 37 9.02 28.64 -6.36
CA GLY A 37 7.87 28.90 -7.21
C GLY A 37 7.56 30.40 -7.33
N VAL A 38 7.47 31.11 -6.20
CA VAL A 38 7.17 32.56 -6.20
C VAL A 38 8.29 33.37 -6.85
N LEU A 39 9.56 33.09 -6.52
CA LEU A 39 10.70 33.81 -7.06
C LEU A 39 10.91 33.54 -8.55
N SER A 40 10.77 32.29 -8.98
CA SER A 40 10.89 31.92 -10.39
C SER A 40 9.77 32.55 -11.20
N PHE A 41 8.54 32.55 -10.70
CA PHE A 41 7.43 33.27 -11.32
C PHE A 41 7.74 34.77 -11.48
N GLY A 42 8.21 35.42 -10.41
CA GLY A 42 8.56 36.85 -10.46
C GLY A 42 9.65 37.16 -11.48
N VAL A 43 10.70 36.34 -11.54
CA VAL A 43 11.79 36.51 -12.51
C VAL A 43 11.34 36.24 -13.94
N ILE A 44 10.61 35.14 -14.17
CA ILE A 44 10.14 34.77 -15.51
C ILE A 44 9.14 35.82 -16.01
N ALA A 45 8.19 36.25 -15.18
CA ALA A 45 7.23 37.31 -15.54
C ALA A 45 7.93 38.64 -15.85
N ALA A 46 8.97 39.00 -15.10
CA ALA A 46 9.75 40.20 -15.37
C ALA A 46 10.51 40.10 -16.71
N LEU A 47 11.16 38.96 -16.98
CA LEU A 47 11.87 38.71 -18.25
C LEU A 47 10.92 38.67 -19.45
N ASP A 48 9.74 38.06 -19.29
CA ASP A 48 8.70 38.01 -20.32
C ASP A 48 8.13 39.40 -20.60
N SER A 49 7.81 40.19 -19.56
CA SER A 49 7.34 41.57 -19.71
C SER A 49 8.36 42.51 -20.35
N ALA A 50 9.65 42.17 -20.25
CA ALA A 50 10.74 42.88 -20.90
C ALA A 50 10.96 42.42 -22.36
N GLY A 51 10.17 41.48 -22.88
CA GLY A 51 10.32 40.91 -24.22
C GLY A 51 11.57 40.05 -24.40
N LEU A 52 12.19 39.59 -23.30
CA LEU A 52 13.43 38.81 -23.34
C LEU A 52 13.18 37.31 -23.53
N LEU A 53 11.99 36.83 -23.15
CA LEU A 53 11.54 35.45 -23.37
C LEU A 53 10.69 35.42 -24.65
N ILE A 54 11.28 34.90 -25.72
CA ILE A 54 10.57 34.67 -26.98
C ILE A 54 10.11 33.22 -26.97
N HIS A 55 8.82 32.97 -27.20
CA HIS A 55 8.28 31.62 -27.33
C HIS A 55 8.06 31.29 -28.81
N GLN A 56 8.55 30.12 -29.24
CA GLN A 56 8.31 29.58 -30.58
C GLN A 56 7.28 28.47 -30.54
N ALA A 57 6.14 28.69 -31.18
CA ALA A 57 5.13 27.66 -31.41
C ALA A 57 5.10 27.24 -32.89
N ILE A 58 4.66 26.01 -33.14
CA ILE A 58 4.44 25.51 -34.50
C ILE A 58 3.35 26.37 -35.17
N ASP A 59 3.60 26.78 -36.41
CA ASP A 59 2.61 27.49 -37.22
C ASP A 59 1.47 26.56 -37.64
N THR A 60 0.40 26.52 -36.85
CA THR A 60 -0.80 25.72 -37.13
C THR A 60 -1.57 26.18 -38.38
N SER A 61 -1.29 27.39 -38.87
CA SER A 61 -1.87 27.93 -40.10
C SER A 61 -1.07 27.56 -41.36
N SER A 62 0.13 27.00 -41.19
CA SER A 62 1.01 26.67 -42.30
C SER A 62 0.47 25.49 -43.13
N ALA A 63 0.69 25.56 -44.45
CA ALA A 63 0.35 24.46 -45.36
C ALA A 63 1.09 23.16 -44.99
N ALA A 64 2.29 23.27 -44.42
CA ALA A 64 3.07 22.12 -43.95
C ALA A 64 2.42 21.42 -42.75
N TYR A 65 1.91 22.18 -41.77
CA TYR A 65 1.17 21.62 -40.64
C TYR A 65 -0.14 20.96 -41.09
N GLN A 66 -0.88 21.61 -41.99
CA GLN A 66 -2.11 21.04 -42.57
C GLN A 66 -1.83 19.78 -43.39
N ALA A 67 -0.69 19.69 -44.07
CA ALA A 67 -0.27 18.47 -44.76
C ALA A 67 -0.04 17.31 -43.79
N VAL A 68 0.62 17.56 -42.65
CA VAL A 68 0.81 16.53 -41.61
C VAL A 68 -0.52 16.11 -40.98
N LEU A 69 -1.42 17.05 -40.68
CA LEU A 69 -2.77 16.71 -40.21
C LEU A 69 -3.54 15.86 -41.23
N SER A 70 -3.47 16.23 -42.51
CA SER A 70 -4.15 15.50 -43.60
C SER A 70 -3.60 14.09 -43.83
N SER A 71 -2.39 13.80 -43.35
CA SER A 71 -1.80 12.45 -43.38
C SER A 71 -2.36 11.51 -42.32
N GLY A 72 -3.29 11.99 -41.48
CA GLY A 72 -3.96 11.20 -40.43
C GLY A 72 -3.28 11.30 -39.07
N VAL A 73 -2.24 12.13 -38.91
CA VAL A 73 -1.59 12.35 -37.61
C VAL A 73 -2.47 13.28 -36.76
N PRO A 74 -2.86 12.87 -35.54
CA PRO A 74 -3.65 13.73 -34.66
C PRO A 74 -2.84 14.96 -34.24
N ALA A 75 -3.51 16.10 -34.06
CA ALA A 75 -2.87 17.39 -33.75
C ALA A 75 -1.94 17.33 -32.52
N LYS A 76 -2.29 16.53 -31.50
CA LYS A 76 -1.46 16.32 -30.30
C LYS A 76 -0.17 15.53 -30.55
N GLY A 77 -0.08 14.77 -31.64
CA GLY A 77 1.14 14.06 -32.05
C GLY A 77 2.13 14.94 -32.82
N ILE A 78 1.71 16.15 -33.21
CA ILE A 78 2.55 17.10 -33.95
C ILE A 78 3.26 18.00 -32.94
N THR A 79 4.46 17.60 -32.52
CA THR A 79 5.28 18.34 -31.57
C THR A 79 6.54 18.91 -32.22
N LEU A 80 7.19 19.84 -31.51
CA LEU A 80 8.48 20.43 -31.92
C LEU A 80 9.57 19.36 -32.10
N PHE A 81 9.48 18.28 -31.31
CA PHE A 81 10.47 17.21 -31.28
C PHE A 81 10.25 16.17 -32.38
N THR A 82 8.98 15.84 -32.65
CA THR A 82 8.61 14.85 -33.68
C THR A 82 8.72 15.44 -35.09
N TYR A 83 8.40 16.73 -35.25
CA TYR A 83 8.43 17.42 -36.55
C TYR A 83 9.23 18.73 -36.47
N PRO A 84 10.57 18.65 -36.37
CA PRO A 84 11.43 19.81 -36.16
C PRO A 84 11.43 20.81 -37.31
N ASP A 85 11.13 20.33 -38.53
CA ASP A 85 11.15 21.08 -39.80
C ASP A 85 9.90 21.93 -40.05
N LEU A 86 8.86 21.81 -39.21
CA LEU A 86 7.66 22.63 -39.37
C LEU A 86 7.95 24.12 -39.16
N PRO A 87 7.33 25.01 -39.96
CA PRO A 87 7.47 26.46 -39.78
C PRO A 87 7.04 26.87 -38.38
N ARG A 88 7.79 27.80 -37.76
CA ARG A 88 7.54 28.28 -36.40
C ARG A 88 7.17 29.75 -36.44
N VAL A 89 6.16 30.14 -35.66
CA VAL A 89 5.83 31.54 -35.42
C VAL A 89 6.38 31.94 -34.07
N ALA A 90 7.14 33.04 -34.03
CA ALA A 90 7.53 33.66 -32.79
C ALA A 90 6.32 34.39 -32.21
N THR A 91 5.78 33.89 -31.10
CA THR A 91 4.82 34.64 -30.28
C THR A 91 5.59 35.63 -29.40
N GLU A 92 5.19 36.91 -29.42
CA GLU A 92 5.95 38.02 -28.82
C GLU A 92 6.09 37.95 -27.28
N SER A 93 5.27 37.17 -26.59
CA SER A 93 5.32 36.99 -25.13
C SER A 93 4.49 35.78 -24.70
N ILE A 94 4.87 35.14 -23.59
CA ILE A 94 4.09 34.07 -22.94
C ILE A 94 2.77 34.63 -22.36
N PHE A 95 2.69 35.94 -22.12
CA PHE A 95 1.49 36.68 -21.70
C PHE A 95 1.03 37.72 -22.75
N PRO A 96 0.32 37.30 -23.81
CA PRO A 96 -0.04 38.15 -24.95
C PRO A 96 -0.90 39.38 -24.61
N ASP A 97 -1.65 39.36 -23.50
CA ASP A 97 -2.57 40.46 -23.10
C ASP A 97 -1.91 41.57 -22.23
N GLY A 98 -0.57 41.60 -22.16
CA GLY A 98 0.19 42.79 -21.75
C GLY A 98 -0.21 43.44 -20.42
N ASN A 99 0.16 42.83 -19.29
CA ASN A 99 0.56 43.50 -18.05
C ASN A 99 0.93 42.43 -17.01
N ALA A 100 2.06 42.60 -16.31
CA ALA A 100 2.48 41.70 -15.22
C ALA A 100 1.38 41.46 -14.17
N GLN A 101 0.46 42.41 -14.03
CA GLN A 101 -0.70 42.33 -13.13
C GLN A 101 -1.78 41.35 -13.60
N ASN A 102 -2.03 41.23 -14.90
CA ASN A 102 -2.98 40.24 -15.45
C ASN A 102 -2.42 38.83 -15.36
N ALA A 103 -1.11 38.66 -15.64
CA ALA A 103 -0.39 37.42 -15.41
C ALA A 103 -0.43 37.01 -13.93
N LEU A 104 -0.17 37.95 -13.02
CA LEU A 104 -0.25 37.72 -11.58
C LEU A 104 -1.67 37.33 -11.14
N ASN A 105 -2.72 38.01 -11.61
CA ASN A 105 -4.10 37.67 -11.28
C ASN A 105 -4.51 36.30 -11.80
N ARG A 106 -4.11 35.93 -13.02
CA ARG A 106 -4.34 34.60 -13.59
C ARG A 106 -3.66 33.52 -12.75
N VAL A 107 -2.38 33.70 -12.43
CA VAL A 107 -1.62 32.73 -11.64
C VAL A 107 -2.13 32.64 -10.20
N ILE A 108 -2.44 33.75 -9.53
CA ILE A 108 -3.05 33.74 -8.19
C ILE A 108 -4.42 33.06 -8.22
N GLY A 109 -5.23 33.31 -9.24
CA GLY A 109 -6.53 32.65 -9.43
C GLY A 109 -6.39 31.14 -9.59
N PHE A 110 -5.48 30.68 -10.45
CA PHE A 110 -5.17 29.27 -10.62
C PHE A 110 -4.62 28.64 -9.34
N ILE A 111 -3.72 29.32 -8.62
CA ILE A 111 -3.20 28.89 -7.33
C ILE A 111 -4.33 28.69 -6.32
N THR A 112 -5.21 29.68 -6.20
CA THR A 112 -6.31 29.64 -5.23
C THR A 112 -7.27 28.49 -5.53
N ASN A 113 -7.66 28.34 -6.80
CA ASN A 113 -8.54 27.26 -7.23
C ASN A 113 -7.88 25.90 -7.03
N ARG A 114 -6.60 25.73 -7.41
CA ARG A 114 -5.90 24.46 -7.27
C ARG A 114 -5.66 24.08 -5.81
N ILE A 115 -5.37 25.05 -4.95
CA ILE A 115 -5.27 24.82 -3.50
C ILE A 115 -6.64 24.37 -2.96
N ASN A 116 -7.72 25.00 -3.40
CA ASN A 116 -9.06 24.59 -3.01
C ASN A 116 -9.36 23.14 -3.46
N GLU A 117 -9.13 22.82 -4.73
CA GLU A 117 -9.40 21.49 -5.32
C GLU A 117 -8.51 20.38 -4.77
N ARG A 118 -7.22 20.65 -4.53
CA ARG A 118 -6.23 19.60 -4.19
C ARG A 118 -5.77 19.60 -2.74
N VAL A 119 -6.06 20.63 -1.95
CA VAL A 119 -5.62 20.71 -0.54
C VAL A 119 -6.80 20.83 0.43
N ILE A 120 -7.77 21.72 0.16
CA ILE A 120 -8.81 22.08 1.13
C ILE A 120 -10.09 21.27 0.99
N ALA A 121 -10.48 20.92 -0.23
CA ALA A 121 -11.72 20.19 -0.53
C ALA A 121 -11.51 18.93 -1.38
N GLY A 122 -10.25 18.50 -1.56
CA GLY A 122 -9.88 17.42 -2.47
C GLY A 122 -9.89 16.01 -1.85
N GLN A 123 -9.90 15.01 -2.74
CA GLN A 123 -9.72 13.58 -2.43
C GLN A 123 -8.38 13.28 -1.71
N SER A 124 -7.39 14.18 -1.85
CA SER A 124 -6.13 14.15 -1.12
C SER A 124 -6.31 14.17 0.41
N ILE A 125 -7.40 14.72 0.94
CA ILE A 125 -7.60 14.81 2.40
C ILE A 125 -7.78 13.43 3.02
N GLU A 126 -8.56 12.55 2.38
CA GLU A 126 -8.80 11.20 2.90
C GLU A 126 -7.50 10.39 2.96
N THR A 127 -6.66 10.55 1.95
CA THR A 127 -5.38 9.81 1.81
C THR A 127 -4.32 10.36 2.77
N LEU A 128 -4.28 11.68 2.97
CA LEU A 128 -3.43 12.31 3.99
C LEU A 128 -3.86 11.93 5.42
N LEU A 129 -5.16 11.72 5.66
CA LEU A 129 -5.64 11.21 6.95
C LEU A 129 -5.15 9.78 7.21
N ALA A 130 -5.12 8.92 6.17
CA ALA A 130 -4.52 7.60 6.26
C ALA A 130 -3.03 7.67 6.61
N VAL A 131 -2.27 8.55 5.95
CA VAL A 131 -0.85 8.79 6.25
C VAL A 131 -0.67 9.21 7.71
N LEU A 132 -1.47 10.13 8.23
CA LEU A 132 -1.43 10.56 9.63
C LEU A 132 -1.63 9.37 10.58
N MET A 133 -2.62 8.52 10.33
CA MET A 133 -2.92 7.37 11.18
C MET A 133 -1.84 6.29 11.12
N PHE A 134 -1.26 6.02 9.94
CA PHE A 134 -0.12 5.11 9.81
C PHE A 134 1.14 5.63 10.51
N VAL A 135 1.43 6.93 10.37
CA VAL A 135 2.54 7.58 11.08
C VAL A 135 2.34 7.47 12.61
N LEU A 136 1.12 7.72 13.09
CA LEU A 136 0.80 7.60 14.51
C LEU A 136 0.99 6.17 15.01
N MET A 137 0.48 5.19 14.27
CA MET A 137 0.64 3.76 14.56
C MET A 137 2.13 3.42 14.70
N GLY A 138 2.94 3.80 13.72
CA GLY A 138 4.38 3.58 13.70
C GLY A 138 5.11 4.16 14.90
N ILE A 139 4.91 5.46 15.15
CA ILE A 139 5.59 6.17 16.24
C ILE A 139 5.18 5.61 17.60
N VAL A 140 3.91 5.21 17.80
CA VAL A 140 3.46 4.58 19.04
C VAL A 140 4.13 3.22 19.26
N LEU A 141 4.25 2.39 18.23
CA LEU A 141 4.94 1.09 18.31
C LEU A 141 6.44 1.26 18.58
N GLU A 142 7.07 2.24 17.95
CA GLU A 142 8.48 2.57 18.16
C GLU A 142 8.74 3.06 19.59
N ARG A 143 7.98 4.06 20.05
CA ARG A 143 8.14 4.68 21.37
C ARG A 143 7.77 3.76 22.54
N SER A 144 6.96 2.74 22.28
CA SER A 144 6.63 1.69 23.27
C SER A 144 7.70 0.59 23.39
N LYS A 145 8.88 0.78 22.78
CA LYS A 145 10.03 -0.14 22.79
C LYS A 145 9.75 -1.50 22.15
N ILE A 146 8.64 -1.66 21.40
CA ILE A 146 8.29 -2.93 20.74
C ILE A 146 9.38 -3.30 19.73
N ALA A 147 9.89 -2.30 19.02
CA ALA A 147 11.04 -2.42 18.14
C ALA A 147 12.28 -3.06 18.83
N ASN A 148 12.59 -2.63 20.05
CA ASN A 148 13.76 -3.13 20.79
C ASN A 148 13.59 -4.60 21.19
N ASP A 149 12.40 -4.98 21.64
CA ASP A 149 12.10 -6.36 22.02
C ASP A 149 12.10 -7.27 20.79
N LEU A 150 11.55 -6.81 19.67
CA LEU A 150 11.59 -7.52 18.39
C LEU A 150 13.05 -7.77 17.97
N LEU A 151 13.89 -6.73 18.04
CA LEU A 151 15.32 -6.83 17.71
C LEU A 151 16.04 -7.84 18.59
N THR A 152 15.91 -7.73 19.91
CA THR A 152 16.59 -8.63 20.86
C THR A 152 16.07 -10.07 20.80
N THR A 153 14.79 -10.26 20.46
CA THR A 153 14.20 -11.60 20.32
C THR A 153 14.63 -12.26 19.01
N MET A 154 14.60 -11.52 17.90
CA MET A 154 15.10 -12.04 16.62
C MET A 154 16.59 -12.31 16.65
N ALA A 155 17.36 -11.44 17.30
CA ALA A 155 18.78 -11.65 17.52
C ALA A 155 19.09 -12.92 18.31
N ARG A 156 18.20 -13.37 19.21
CA ARG A 156 18.32 -14.66 19.88
C ARG A 156 17.94 -15.84 19.00
N VAL A 157 16.97 -15.68 18.11
CA VAL A 157 16.55 -16.73 17.16
C VAL A 157 17.61 -16.99 16.10
N PHE A 158 18.13 -15.94 15.47
CA PHE A 158 19.09 -16.09 14.38
C PHE A 158 20.55 -15.94 14.83
N GLY A 159 20.83 -15.38 16.01
CA GLY A 159 22.18 -15.13 16.53
C GLY A 159 23.17 -16.30 16.47
N PRO A 160 22.76 -17.55 16.76
CA PRO A 160 23.64 -18.72 16.64
C PRO A 160 24.13 -19.01 15.22
N LEU A 161 23.46 -18.46 14.19
CA LEU A 161 23.88 -18.61 12.80
C LEU A 161 24.92 -17.55 12.43
N PRO A 162 25.91 -17.88 11.57
CA PRO A 162 26.82 -16.88 10.99
C PRO A 162 26.03 -15.75 10.32
N GLY A 163 26.32 -14.49 10.65
CA GLY A 163 25.57 -13.33 10.15
C GLY A 163 24.15 -13.18 10.73
N GLY A 164 23.78 -13.97 11.73
CA GLY A 164 22.45 -14.04 12.30
C GLY A 164 21.89 -12.71 12.80
N LEU A 165 22.75 -11.85 13.37
CA LEU A 165 22.35 -10.52 13.82
C LEU A 165 22.00 -9.58 12.65
N ALA A 166 22.71 -9.71 11.53
CA ALA A 166 22.40 -8.95 10.31
C ALA A 166 21.07 -9.38 9.68
N VAL A 167 20.83 -10.70 9.60
CA VAL A 167 19.54 -11.24 9.12
C VAL A 167 18.39 -10.79 10.04
N SER A 168 18.62 -10.81 11.37
CA SER A 168 17.64 -10.31 12.35
C SER A 168 17.27 -8.86 12.10
N ILE A 169 18.24 -8.00 11.76
CA ILE A 169 17.98 -6.58 11.46
C ILE A 169 17.14 -6.45 10.19
N VAL A 170 17.43 -7.22 9.13
CA VAL A 170 16.63 -7.19 7.90
C VAL A 170 15.18 -7.62 8.18
N VAL A 171 14.98 -8.69 8.94
CA VAL A 171 13.63 -9.19 9.29
C VAL A 171 12.88 -8.20 10.17
N VAL A 172 13.51 -7.73 11.25
CA VAL A 172 12.89 -6.76 12.16
C VAL A 172 12.63 -5.45 11.45
N GLY A 173 13.55 -5.05 10.56
CA GLY A 173 13.37 -3.84 9.78
C GLY A 173 12.32 -3.97 8.71
N ALA A 174 12.07 -5.14 8.12
CA ALA A 174 10.91 -5.37 7.27
C ALA A 174 9.58 -5.25 8.06
N PHE A 175 9.51 -5.78 9.28
CA PHE A 175 8.32 -5.64 10.14
C PHE A 175 8.10 -4.21 10.63
N LEU A 176 9.16 -3.53 11.07
CA LEU A 176 9.08 -2.15 11.54
C LEU A 176 8.80 -1.19 10.38
N ALA A 177 9.42 -1.42 9.22
CA ALA A 177 9.15 -0.73 7.96
C ALA A 177 7.66 -0.69 7.64
N ALA A 178 7.01 -1.86 7.66
CA ALA A 178 5.57 -1.99 7.44
C ALA A 178 4.75 -1.17 8.46
N SER A 179 5.24 -1.04 9.70
CA SER A 179 4.49 -0.36 10.74
C SER A 179 4.68 1.16 10.77
N THR A 180 5.86 1.67 10.37
CA THR A 180 6.20 3.10 10.51
C THR A 180 6.09 3.90 9.23
N GLY A 181 6.44 3.31 8.08
CA GLY A 181 6.51 4.02 6.80
C GLY A 181 7.48 5.21 6.75
N ILE A 182 8.21 5.50 7.84
CA ILE A 182 9.14 6.62 7.97
C ILE A 182 10.57 6.07 7.97
N VAL A 183 11.20 6.12 6.80
CA VAL A 183 12.54 5.59 6.59
C VAL A 183 13.57 6.23 7.52
N GLY A 184 13.57 7.56 7.63
CA GLY A 184 14.59 8.26 8.41
C GLY A 184 14.56 7.92 9.89
N ALA A 185 13.37 7.93 10.51
CA ALA A 185 13.19 7.53 11.90
C ALA A 185 13.64 6.07 12.13
N THR A 186 13.28 5.16 11.22
CA THR A 186 13.63 3.75 11.33
C THR A 186 15.15 3.54 11.25
N VAL A 187 15.83 4.19 10.30
CA VAL A 187 17.30 4.13 10.17
C VAL A 187 18.00 4.70 11.40
N VAL A 188 17.53 5.85 11.92
CA VAL A 188 18.05 6.47 13.15
C VAL A 188 17.88 5.54 14.34
N THR A 189 16.69 4.98 14.53
CA THR A 189 16.36 4.12 15.67
C THR A 189 17.11 2.79 15.61
N MET A 190 17.20 2.16 14.44
CA MET A 190 18.05 0.98 14.26
C MET A 190 19.54 1.31 14.39
N GLY A 191 19.97 2.49 13.93
CA GLY A 191 21.34 2.96 14.12
C GLY A 191 21.68 3.14 15.60
N LEU A 192 20.77 3.65 16.42
CA LEU A 192 20.99 3.82 17.87
C LEU A 192 20.93 2.49 18.64
N LEU A 193 20.09 1.53 18.22
CA LEU A 193 19.86 0.28 18.94
C LEU A 193 20.74 -0.88 18.45
N ALA A 194 20.82 -1.08 17.13
CA ALA A 194 21.45 -2.24 16.52
C ALA A 194 22.94 -2.02 16.21
N LEU A 195 23.34 -0.84 15.73
CA LEU A 195 24.74 -0.59 15.35
C LEU A 195 25.73 -0.81 16.51
N PRO A 196 25.50 -0.28 17.74
CA PRO A 196 26.42 -0.53 18.84
C PRO A 196 26.49 -2.01 19.22
N THR A 197 25.36 -2.72 19.13
CA THR A 197 25.26 -4.15 19.42
C THR A 197 26.02 -4.99 18.40
N MET A 198 25.97 -4.64 17.11
CA MET A 198 26.75 -5.31 16.06
C MET A 198 28.25 -5.10 16.26
N LEU A 199 28.69 -3.87 16.51
CA LEU A 199 30.10 -3.54 16.69
C LEU A 199 30.70 -4.23 17.93
N ARG A 200 29.94 -4.32 19.03
CA ARG A 200 30.36 -5.06 20.24
C ARG A 200 30.54 -6.57 20.00
N ASN A 201 29.81 -7.12 19.04
CA ASN A 201 29.92 -8.52 18.62
C ASN A 201 30.88 -8.71 17.43
N ASN A 202 31.81 -7.77 17.21
CA ASN A 202 32.85 -7.84 16.17
C ASN A 202 32.33 -7.93 14.73
N TYR A 203 31.14 -7.41 14.44
CA TYR A 203 30.69 -7.25 13.05
C TYR A 203 31.47 -6.13 12.37
N SER A 204 31.78 -6.29 11.07
CA SER A 204 32.41 -5.24 10.28
C SER A 204 31.52 -4.00 10.21
N PRO A 205 32.06 -2.77 10.40
CA PRO A 205 31.31 -1.53 10.27
C PRO A 205 30.58 -1.38 8.94
N GLU A 206 31.17 -1.85 7.84
CA GLU A 206 30.58 -1.78 6.50
C GLU A 206 29.31 -2.62 6.41
N LEU A 207 29.34 -3.89 6.83
CA LEU A 207 28.15 -4.74 6.82
C LEU A 207 27.08 -4.20 7.77
N ALA A 208 27.47 -3.80 8.98
CA ALA A 208 26.53 -3.31 9.99
C ALA A 208 25.78 -2.06 9.51
N THR A 209 26.52 -1.10 8.95
CA THR A 209 25.92 0.14 8.44
C THR A 209 25.11 -0.07 7.17
N GLY A 210 25.60 -0.90 6.24
CA GLY A 210 24.88 -1.26 5.02
C GLY A 210 23.54 -1.93 5.29
N VAL A 211 23.52 -2.94 6.16
CA VAL A 211 22.30 -3.68 6.53
C VAL A 211 21.28 -2.76 7.21
N ILE A 212 21.73 -1.91 8.15
CA ILE A 212 20.83 -0.97 8.86
C ILE A 212 20.24 0.05 7.90
N ALA A 213 21.07 0.66 7.04
CA ALA A 213 20.60 1.64 6.06
C ALA A 213 19.60 0.99 5.09
N ALA A 214 19.97 -0.14 4.48
CA ALA A 214 19.12 -0.85 3.52
C ALA A 214 17.80 -1.29 4.13
N SER A 215 17.85 -1.92 5.31
CA SER A 215 16.66 -2.42 5.99
C SER A 215 15.69 -1.31 6.39
N GLY A 216 16.20 -0.12 6.76
CA GLY A 216 15.33 1.01 7.12
C GLY A 216 14.56 1.58 5.93
N THR A 217 15.04 1.39 4.70
CA THR A 217 14.33 1.85 3.49
C THR A 217 13.23 0.93 3.01
N LEU A 218 13.15 -0.31 3.51
CA LEU A 218 12.08 -1.25 3.16
C LEU A 218 10.68 -0.70 3.48
N GLY A 219 10.57 0.31 4.36
CA GLY A 219 9.32 1.00 4.69
C GLY A 219 8.69 1.75 3.52
N GLN A 220 9.43 1.98 2.44
CA GLN A 220 8.89 2.59 1.22
C GLN A 220 8.12 1.60 0.34
N ILE A 221 8.38 0.29 0.48
CA ILE A 221 7.77 -0.72 -0.40
C ILE A 221 6.89 -1.71 0.36
N ILE A 222 7.24 -2.09 1.60
CA ILE A 222 6.47 -3.08 2.35
C ILE A 222 5.18 -2.43 2.91
N PRO A 223 3.99 -2.92 2.54
CA PRO A 223 2.73 -2.37 3.04
C PRO A 223 2.52 -2.60 4.56
N PRO A 224 1.80 -1.70 5.27
CA PRO A 224 1.28 -0.42 4.80
C PRO A 224 2.38 0.66 4.66
N SER A 225 2.54 1.22 3.46
CA SER A 225 3.60 2.18 3.17
C SER A 225 3.04 3.54 2.78
N ILE A 226 3.57 4.61 3.38
CA ILE A 226 3.23 6.01 3.05
C ILE A 226 3.51 6.30 1.58
N VAL A 227 4.63 5.80 1.04
CA VAL A 227 5.01 6.01 -0.36
C VAL A 227 3.96 5.41 -1.29
N ILE A 228 3.53 4.17 -1.04
CA ILE A 228 2.53 3.50 -1.86
C ILE A 228 1.14 4.11 -1.72
N VAL A 229 0.75 4.58 -0.52
CA VAL A 229 -0.53 5.31 -0.34
C VAL A 229 -0.56 6.57 -1.20
N LEU A 230 0.52 7.36 -1.17
CA LEU A 230 0.61 8.62 -1.90
C LEU A 230 0.71 8.39 -3.40
N LEU A 231 1.58 7.46 -3.83
CA LEU A 231 1.69 7.07 -5.23
C LEU A 231 0.38 6.50 -5.74
N GLY A 232 -0.32 5.66 -4.99
CA GLY A 232 -1.55 5.04 -5.48
C GLY A 232 -2.69 6.00 -5.69
N THR A 233 -2.80 7.01 -4.84
CA THR A 233 -3.77 8.09 -5.03
C THR A 233 -3.46 8.87 -6.31
N LEU A 234 -2.22 9.33 -6.46
CA LEU A 234 -1.84 10.15 -7.61
C LEU A 234 -1.79 9.36 -8.91
N ALA A 235 -1.27 8.14 -8.88
CA ALA A 235 -1.20 7.25 -10.03
C ALA A 235 -2.60 6.86 -10.51
N GLY A 236 -3.56 6.61 -9.60
CA GLY A 236 -4.94 6.36 -9.97
C GLY A 236 -5.58 7.53 -10.70
N ASP A 237 -5.43 8.75 -10.18
CA ASP A 237 -5.94 9.97 -10.83
C ASP A 237 -5.29 10.18 -12.21
N LEU A 238 -3.96 10.04 -12.30
CA LEU A 238 -3.20 10.24 -13.54
C LEU A 238 -3.50 9.17 -14.57
N TYR A 239 -3.63 7.91 -14.16
CA TYR A 239 -4.00 6.80 -15.02
C TYR A 239 -5.40 6.99 -15.59
N SER A 240 -6.38 7.29 -14.74
CA SER A 240 -7.76 7.50 -15.20
C SER A 240 -7.84 8.67 -16.19
N ALA A 241 -7.20 9.80 -15.87
CA ALA A 241 -7.18 10.97 -16.74
C ALA A 241 -6.45 10.70 -18.08
N ALA A 242 -5.31 10.00 -18.03
CA ALA A 242 -4.54 9.69 -19.23
C ALA A 242 -5.29 8.72 -20.17
N GLN A 243 -5.97 7.71 -19.61
CA GLN A 243 -6.75 6.77 -20.40
C GLN A 243 -8.02 7.41 -20.97
N GLU A 244 -8.65 8.34 -20.24
CA GLU A 244 -9.80 9.11 -20.74
C GLU A 244 -9.40 9.98 -21.93
N GLU A 245 -8.26 10.68 -21.84
CA GLU A 245 -7.70 11.45 -22.96
C GLU A 245 -7.40 10.54 -24.16
N ARG A 246 -6.83 9.36 -23.91
CA ARG A 246 -6.48 8.40 -24.95
C ARG A 246 -7.71 7.83 -25.66
N ALA A 247 -8.77 7.52 -24.91
CA ALA A 247 -10.04 7.08 -25.48
C ALA A 247 -10.66 8.15 -26.39
N GLN A 248 -10.64 9.41 -25.96
CA GLN A 248 -11.13 10.54 -26.77
C GLN A 248 -10.31 10.72 -28.05
N LEU A 249 -8.98 10.58 -27.98
CA LEU A 249 -8.10 10.63 -29.16
C LEU A 249 -8.34 9.47 -30.13
N ALA A 250 -8.70 8.29 -29.60
CA ALA A 250 -9.09 7.12 -30.37
C ALA A 250 -10.53 7.21 -30.94
N GLY A 251 -11.26 8.29 -30.67
CA GLY A 251 -12.64 8.48 -31.15
C GLY A 251 -13.70 7.72 -30.34
N CYS A 252 -13.33 7.20 -29.17
CA CYS A 252 -14.23 6.59 -28.19
C CYS A 252 -14.79 7.64 -27.22
N THR A 253 -15.94 7.34 -26.58
CA THR A 253 -16.63 8.27 -25.67
C THR A 253 -15.98 8.40 -24.31
N ASP A 254 -15.41 7.30 -23.80
CA ASP A 254 -14.88 7.18 -22.44
C ASP A 254 -13.84 6.04 -22.35
N ALA A 255 -13.00 6.08 -21.33
CA ALA A 255 -11.95 5.07 -21.11
C ALA A 255 -12.49 3.65 -20.92
N LEU A 256 -13.63 3.49 -20.26
CA LEU A 256 -14.25 2.18 -20.03
C LEU A 256 -14.65 1.52 -21.36
N THR A 257 -15.19 2.31 -22.30
CA THR A 257 -15.50 1.83 -23.65
C THR A 257 -14.25 1.39 -24.38
N TYR A 258 -13.16 2.16 -24.30
CA TYR A 258 -11.92 1.85 -25.01
C TYR A 258 -11.18 0.64 -24.42
N LEU A 259 -11.06 0.55 -23.09
CA LEU A 259 -10.30 -0.49 -22.40
C LEU A 259 -11.12 -1.76 -22.10
N GLY A 260 -12.46 -1.69 -22.08
CA GLY A 260 -13.32 -2.79 -21.63
C GLY A 260 -13.41 -2.93 -20.10
N GLU A 261 -12.47 -2.35 -19.36
CA GLU A 261 -12.44 -2.33 -17.89
C GLU A 261 -12.33 -0.89 -17.34
N PRO A 262 -12.78 -0.65 -16.09
CA PRO A 262 -12.66 0.67 -15.48
C PRO A 262 -11.19 1.08 -15.35
N ALA A 263 -10.83 2.25 -15.87
CA ALA A 263 -9.49 2.83 -15.76
C ALA A 263 -9.20 3.37 -14.35
N VAL A 264 -9.25 2.49 -13.34
CA VAL A 264 -9.09 2.83 -11.92
C VAL A 264 -7.95 2.04 -11.31
N LEU A 265 -7.12 2.72 -10.51
CA LEU A 265 -6.06 2.09 -9.72
C LEU A 265 -6.26 2.46 -8.26
N SER A 266 -6.61 1.48 -7.43
CA SER A 266 -6.83 1.70 -6.00
C SER A 266 -5.54 1.49 -5.20
N VAL A 267 -5.44 2.18 -4.05
CA VAL A 267 -4.33 1.99 -3.09
C VAL A 267 -4.26 0.54 -2.61
N GLY A 268 -5.41 -0.13 -2.43
CA GLY A 268 -5.46 -1.54 -2.03
C GLY A 268 -4.83 -2.47 -3.06
N THR A 269 -5.11 -2.25 -4.34
CA THR A 269 -4.49 -3.01 -5.45
C THR A 269 -2.98 -2.81 -5.47
N LEU A 270 -2.51 -1.60 -5.20
CA LEU A 270 -1.08 -1.34 -5.11
C LEU A 270 -0.41 -1.92 -3.86
N PHE A 271 -1.14 -2.06 -2.75
CA PHE A 271 -0.66 -2.82 -1.59
C PHE A 271 -0.50 -4.31 -1.93
N GLN A 272 -1.45 -4.90 -2.65
CA GLN A 272 -1.32 -6.26 -3.17
C GLN A 272 -0.09 -6.37 -4.08
N ALA A 273 0.06 -5.43 -5.01
CA ALA A 273 1.15 -5.40 -5.99
C ALA A 273 2.54 -5.21 -5.36
N ALA A 274 2.64 -4.43 -4.28
CA ALA A 274 3.90 -4.14 -3.58
C ALA A 274 4.38 -5.28 -2.66
N LEU A 275 3.48 -6.20 -2.26
CA LEU A 275 3.75 -7.21 -1.24
C LEU A 275 4.90 -8.15 -1.65
N LEU A 276 4.80 -8.76 -2.84
CA LEU A 276 5.84 -9.69 -3.31
C LEU A 276 7.17 -8.99 -3.63
N PRO A 277 7.22 -7.84 -4.34
CA PRO A 277 8.44 -7.07 -4.52
C PRO A 277 9.12 -6.69 -3.20
N GLY A 278 8.34 -6.27 -2.19
CA GLY A 278 8.87 -5.93 -0.87
C GLY A 278 9.48 -7.14 -0.14
N ILE A 279 8.79 -8.28 -0.17
CA ILE A 279 9.31 -9.54 0.39
C ILE A 279 10.55 -10.01 -0.38
N LEU A 280 10.54 -9.92 -1.70
CA LEU A 280 11.67 -10.29 -2.57
C LEU A 280 12.91 -9.47 -2.19
N LEU A 281 12.80 -8.15 -2.07
CA LEU A 281 13.92 -7.29 -1.69
C LEU A 281 14.44 -7.61 -0.28
N ALA A 282 13.55 -7.81 0.69
CA ALA A 282 13.93 -8.21 2.05
C ALA A 282 14.66 -9.57 2.06
N LEU A 283 14.18 -10.53 1.27
CA LEU A 283 14.84 -11.83 1.11
C LEU A 283 16.21 -11.69 0.46
N LEU A 284 16.35 -10.91 -0.61
CA LEU A 284 17.64 -10.67 -1.25
C LEU A 284 18.65 -10.01 -0.31
N TYR A 285 18.21 -9.05 0.53
CA TYR A 285 19.07 -8.43 1.55
C TYR A 285 19.51 -9.45 2.62
N GLY A 286 18.59 -10.28 3.11
CA GLY A 286 18.88 -11.33 4.08
C GLY A 286 19.84 -12.39 3.52
N LEU A 287 19.59 -12.85 2.29
CA LEU A 287 20.44 -13.81 1.57
C LEU A 287 21.84 -13.26 1.34
N TYR A 288 21.97 -11.98 0.96
CA TYR A 288 23.27 -11.34 0.83
C TYR A 288 24.00 -11.26 2.17
N ALA A 289 23.33 -10.82 3.24
CA ALA A 289 23.94 -10.72 4.56
C ALA A 289 24.41 -12.11 5.07
N PHE A 290 23.60 -13.14 4.87
CA PHE A 290 23.93 -14.51 5.22
C PHE A 290 25.08 -15.09 4.36
N GLY A 291 25.01 -14.92 3.03
CA GLY A 291 26.05 -15.36 2.11
C GLY A 291 27.39 -14.66 2.35
N PHE A 292 27.37 -13.35 2.63
CA PHE A 292 28.55 -12.59 3.01
C PHE A 292 29.18 -13.13 4.30
N ALA A 293 28.36 -13.51 5.29
CA ALA A 293 28.83 -14.08 6.55
C ALA A 293 29.42 -15.48 6.38
N MET A 294 28.84 -16.32 5.51
CA MET A 294 29.40 -17.63 5.17
C MET A 294 30.76 -17.52 4.49
N LEU A 295 30.92 -16.55 3.58
CA LEU A 295 32.18 -16.32 2.87
C LEU A 295 33.21 -15.59 3.73
N ASN A 296 32.79 -14.76 4.68
CA ASN A 296 33.66 -13.99 5.58
C ASN A 296 33.27 -14.18 7.07
N PRO A 297 33.51 -15.36 7.66
CA PRO A 297 33.11 -15.64 9.05
C PRO A 297 33.73 -14.69 10.09
N SER A 298 34.91 -14.14 9.82
CA SER A 298 35.59 -13.19 10.70
C SER A 298 34.94 -11.80 10.73
N LYS A 299 34.16 -11.43 9.71
CA LYS A 299 33.52 -10.12 9.59
C LYS A 299 32.07 -10.10 10.08
N ALA A 300 31.48 -11.28 10.29
CA ALA A 300 30.11 -11.44 10.75
C ALA A 300 29.96 -12.73 11.58
N PRO A 301 30.61 -12.80 12.77
CA PRO A 301 30.62 -14.01 13.57
C PRO A 301 29.23 -14.35 14.10
N ALA A 302 29.04 -15.63 14.43
CA ALA A 302 27.88 -16.09 15.19
C ALA A 302 27.95 -15.51 16.61
N VAL A 303 26.80 -15.09 17.14
CA VAL A 303 26.68 -14.51 18.47
C VAL A 303 26.05 -15.54 19.40
N GLU A 304 26.81 -15.99 20.39
CA GLU A 304 26.27 -16.76 21.51
C GLU A 304 25.45 -15.82 22.41
N MET A 305 24.17 -15.65 22.08
CA MET A 305 23.22 -15.08 23.03
C MET A 305 22.71 -16.23 23.91
N GLY A 306 22.77 -16.04 25.24
CA GLY A 306 22.63 -17.09 26.25
C GLY A 306 21.43 -18.05 26.07
N ASP A 307 21.56 -19.21 26.72
CA ASP A 307 20.71 -20.41 26.58
C ASP A 307 19.27 -20.13 26.13
N SER A 308 18.92 -20.68 24.96
CA SER A 308 17.54 -20.82 24.55
C SER A 308 16.82 -21.72 25.55
N MET A 309 16.04 -21.13 26.46
CA MET A 309 15.14 -21.79 27.41
C MET A 309 13.95 -22.49 26.71
N GLY A 310 14.22 -23.21 25.61
CA GLY A 310 13.24 -24.01 24.88
C GLY A 310 13.41 -25.49 25.21
N GLU A 311 12.30 -26.20 25.39
CA GLU A 311 12.34 -27.66 25.51
C GLU A 311 13.00 -28.29 24.28
N VAL A 312 13.80 -29.34 24.48
CA VAL A 312 14.43 -30.08 23.38
C VAL A 312 13.34 -30.75 22.54
N ARG A 313 13.17 -30.30 21.29
CA ARG A 313 12.17 -30.85 20.35
C ARG A 313 12.81 -31.78 19.34
N THR A 314 12.15 -32.89 19.05
CA THR A 314 12.58 -33.75 17.95
C THR A 314 12.22 -33.13 16.60
N ARG A 315 13.02 -33.38 15.55
CA ARG A 315 12.72 -32.89 14.17
C ARG A 315 11.36 -33.36 13.69
N GLY A 316 10.95 -34.59 14.03
CA GLY A 316 9.66 -35.16 13.66
C GLY A 316 8.48 -34.45 14.33
N GLU A 317 8.56 -34.14 15.63
CA GLU A 317 7.51 -33.37 16.32
C GLU A 317 7.41 -31.94 15.80
N SER A 318 8.55 -31.30 15.52
CA SER A 318 8.56 -29.95 14.95
C SER A 318 7.90 -29.93 13.58
N PHE A 319 8.22 -30.89 12.71
CA PHE A 319 7.57 -30.99 11.40
C PHE A 319 6.06 -31.25 11.52
N THR A 320 5.67 -32.19 12.38
CA THR A 320 4.28 -32.60 12.54
C THR A 320 3.41 -31.44 13.00
N TRP A 321 3.79 -30.72 14.06
CA TRP A 321 2.91 -29.72 14.69
C TRP A 321 2.99 -28.32 14.09
N PHE A 322 4.12 -27.93 13.48
CA PHE A 322 4.27 -26.61 12.86
C PHE A 322 3.95 -26.59 11.35
N ILE A 323 4.06 -27.73 10.66
CA ILE A 323 3.83 -27.81 9.21
C ILE A 323 2.76 -28.86 8.90
N GLY A 324 2.97 -30.12 9.28
CA GLY A 324 2.11 -31.23 8.88
C GLY A 324 0.63 -31.04 9.25
N VAL A 325 0.35 -30.79 10.53
CA VAL A 325 -1.01 -30.59 11.05
C VAL A 325 -1.64 -29.29 10.51
N PRO A 326 -0.96 -28.12 10.56
CA PRO A 326 -1.50 -26.90 9.94
C PRO A 326 -1.85 -27.04 8.46
N VAL A 327 -0.95 -27.63 7.67
CA VAL A 327 -1.20 -27.88 6.24
C VAL A 327 -2.34 -28.87 6.05
N ALA A 328 -2.41 -29.94 6.85
CA ALA A 328 -3.51 -30.91 6.77
C ALA A 328 -4.87 -30.29 7.12
N ILE A 329 -4.94 -29.41 8.12
CA ILE A 329 -6.17 -28.68 8.47
C ILE A 329 -6.59 -27.78 7.30
N ILE A 330 -5.68 -26.94 6.80
CA ILE A 330 -5.98 -25.97 5.74
C ILE A 330 -6.33 -26.68 4.43
N ALA A 331 -5.46 -27.59 3.96
CA ALA A 331 -5.68 -28.35 2.73
C ALA A 331 -6.92 -29.24 2.84
N GLY A 332 -7.16 -29.84 4.01
CA GLY A 332 -8.36 -30.62 4.29
C GLY A 332 -9.63 -29.77 4.13
N THR A 333 -9.68 -28.57 4.72
CA THR A 333 -10.82 -27.66 4.57
C THR A 333 -10.99 -27.18 3.13
N ILE A 334 -9.91 -26.89 2.41
CA ILE A 334 -9.96 -26.50 0.98
C ILE A 334 -10.50 -27.65 0.13
N LEU A 335 -10.02 -28.88 0.34
CA LEU A 335 -10.50 -30.06 -0.38
C LEU A 335 -11.99 -30.33 -0.07
N LEU A 336 -12.41 -30.17 1.18
CA LEU A 336 -13.82 -30.26 1.56
C LEU A 336 -14.65 -29.14 0.90
N GLY A 337 -14.05 -27.99 0.63
CA GLY A 337 -14.66 -26.91 -0.17
C GLY A 337 -14.88 -27.31 -1.62
N GLN A 338 -13.91 -27.99 -2.24
CA GLN A 338 -14.01 -28.44 -3.64
C GLN A 338 -15.09 -29.50 -3.87
N VAL A 339 -15.42 -30.30 -2.84
CA VAL A 339 -16.49 -31.31 -2.90
C VAL A 339 -17.83 -30.81 -2.34
N ASN A 340 -17.99 -29.49 -2.15
CA ASN A 340 -19.17 -28.83 -1.58
C ASN A 340 -19.61 -29.36 -0.19
N VAL A 341 -18.67 -29.88 0.60
CA VAL A 341 -18.93 -30.25 2.01
C VAL A 341 -18.81 -29.03 2.91
N VAL A 342 -17.86 -28.13 2.60
CA VAL A 342 -17.72 -26.81 3.21
C VAL A 342 -18.11 -25.77 2.17
N GLY A 343 -19.07 -24.91 2.47
CA GLY A 343 -19.56 -23.96 1.48
C GLY A 343 -20.50 -22.93 2.08
N SER A 344 -21.08 -22.10 1.21
CA SER A 344 -22.01 -21.07 1.66
C SER A 344 -23.33 -21.73 2.09
N GLN A 345 -23.84 -21.29 3.25
CA GLN A 345 -25.20 -21.59 3.71
C GLN A 345 -26.09 -20.34 3.61
N ASP A 346 -25.61 -19.30 2.93
CA ASP A 346 -26.36 -18.06 2.75
C ASP A 346 -27.58 -18.26 1.85
N THR A 347 -28.76 -17.99 2.41
CA THR A 347 -30.05 -18.07 1.71
C THR A 347 -30.55 -16.71 1.24
N THR A 348 -29.77 -15.64 1.42
CA THR A 348 -30.16 -14.31 0.95
C THR A 348 -30.19 -14.27 -0.58
N VAL A 349 -31.27 -13.71 -1.12
CA VAL A 349 -31.47 -13.51 -2.55
C VAL A 349 -31.68 -12.01 -2.74
N SER A 350 -30.87 -11.41 -3.62
CA SER A 350 -31.05 -10.01 -3.98
C SER A 350 -32.45 -9.77 -4.53
N SER A 351 -33.11 -8.69 -4.10
CA SER A 351 -34.44 -8.29 -4.58
C SER A 351 -34.45 -7.87 -6.05
N PHE A 352 -33.28 -7.73 -6.64
CA PHE A 352 -33.06 -7.38 -8.02
C PHE A 352 -32.35 -8.54 -8.71
N SER A 353 -32.72 -8.80 -9.97
CA SER A 353 -31.94 -9.70 -10.81
C SER A 353 -30.53 -9.13 -11.00
N ASP A 354 -29.57 -10.04 -11.09
CA ASP A 354 -28.24 -9.68 -11.53
C ASP A 354 -28.37 -9.01 -12.90
N ILE A 355 -27.62 -7.92 -13.12
CA ILE A 355 -27.56 -7.29 -14.43
C ILE A 355 -27.09 -8.36 -15.41
N GLY A 356 -27.80 -8.56 -16.53
CA GLY A 356 -27.37 -9.52 -17.53
C GLY A 356 -25.93 -9.23 -17.94
N GLU A 357 -25.11 -10.27 -18.11
CA GLU A 357 -23.72 -10.11 -18.56
C GLU A 357 -23.72 -9.21 -19.80
N ALA A 358 -23.04 -8.06 -19.70
CA ALA A 358 -22.75 -7.24 -20.85
C ALA A 358 -21.69 -7.97 -21.68
N ALA A 359 -21.69 -7.74 -23.00
CA ALA A 359 -20.60 -8.22 -23.82
C ALA A 359 -19.26 -7.73 -23.26
N SER A 360 -18.24 -8.56 -23.40
CA SER A 360 -16.87 -8.32 -22.90
C SER A 360 -16.30 -6.98 -23.39
N LEU A 361 -16.74 -6.51 -24.57
CA LEU A 361 -16.51 -5.16 -25.08
C LEU A 361 -17.81 -4.50 -25.52
N ARG A 362 -17.90 -3.18 -25.38
CA ARG A 362 -19.00 -2.39 -25.96
C ARG A 362 -18.90 -2.39 -27.48
N THR A 363 -19.91 -2.95 -28.14
CA THR A 363 -19.96 -3.09 -29.61
C THR A 363 -20.69 -1.95 -30.32
N ASN A 364 -21.53 -1.19 -29.60
CA ASN A 364 -22.20 0.00 -30.14
C ASN A 364 -21.31 1.25 -30.00
N VAL A 365 -20.31 1.36 -30.87
CA VAL A 365 -19.33 2.45 -30.88
C VAL A 365 -19.18 3.05 -32.29
N SER A 366 -18.56 4.22 -32.39
CA SER A 366 -18.26 4.84 -33.69
C SER A 366 -17.28 3.97 -34.50
N GLU A 367 -17.30 4.07 -35.84
CA GLU A 367 -16.37 3.30 -36.70
C GLU A 367 -14.89 3.56 -36.35
N GLY A 368 -14.55 4.79 -35.94
CA GLY A 368 -13.21 5.14 -35.47
C GLY A 368 -12.84 4.45 -34.16
N CYS A 369 -13.75 4.45 -33.18
CA CYS A 369 -13.54 3.75 -31.92
C CYS A 369 -13.46 2.23 -32.12
N GLN A 370 -14.28 1.67 -33.00
CA GLN A 370 -14.23 0.25 -33.36
C GLN A 370 -12.84 -0.14 -33.88
N ALA A 371 -12.30 0.61 -34.85
CA ALA A 371 -10.97 0.34 -35.39
C ALA A 371 -9.89 0.38 -34.30
N ALA A 372 -9.95 1.37 -33.40
CA ALA A 372 -9.00 1.50 -32.31
C ALA A 372 -9.14 0.40 -31.24
N MET A 373 -10.36 -0.08 -30.96
CA MET A 373 -10.61 -1.20 -30.04
C MET A 373 -10.14 -2.52 -30.62
N VAL A 374 -10.35 -2.75 -31.93
CA VAL A 374 -9.83 -3.91 -32.65
C VAL A 374 -8.30 -3.93 -32.65
N GLU A 375 -7.66 -2.75 -32.81
CA GLU A 375 -6.21 -2.63 -32.72
C GLU A 375 -5.69 -2.96 -31.31
N LEU A 376 -6.41 -2.56 -30.25
CA LEU A 376 -5.99 -2.76 -28.87
C LEU A 376 -6.21 -4.20 -28.37
N HIS A 377 -7.39 -4.77 -28.61
CA HIS A 377 -7.82 -6.06 -28.05
C HIS A 377 -7.65 -7.23 -29.04
N GLY A 378 -7.43 -6.93 -30.31
CA GLY A 378 -7.38 -7.90 -31.39
C GLY A 378 -8.76 -8.24 -31.96
N GLN A 379 -8.76 -8.69 -33.22
CA GLN A 379 -9.98 -9.02 -33.96
C GLN A 379 -10.78 -10.15 -33.29
N GLU A 380 -10.12 -11.14 -32.70
CA GLU A 380 -10.77 -12.31 -32.07
C GLU A 380 -11.60 -11.90 -30.85
N ALA A 381 -11.10 -11.00 -30.01
CA ALA A 381 -11.83 -10.47 -28.86
C ALA A 381 -13.04 -9.64 -29.30
N TRP A 382 -12.89 -8.83 -30.35
CA TRP A 382 -13.98 -8.05 -30.93
C TRP A 382 -15.09 -8.94 -31.51
N ASP A 383 -14.72 -9.96 -32.28
CA ASP A 383 -15.68 -10.90 -32.86
C ASP A 383 -16.41 -11.70 -31.76
N THR A 384 -15.71 -12.04 -30.68
CA THR A 384 -16.30 -12.67 -29.49
C THR A 384 -17.30 -11.75 -28.81
N ALA A 385 -16.96 -10.48 -28.59
CA ALA A 385 -17.86 -9.49 -28.01
C ALA A 385 -19.10 -9.25 -28.90
N ILE A 386 -18.97 -9.30 -30.23
CA ILE A 386 -20.11 -9.26 -31.15
C ILE A 386 -20.99 -10.49 -31.00
N ALA A 387 -20.40 -11.69 -30.92
CA ALA A 387 -21.16 -12.92 -30.73
C ALA A 387 -21.91 -12.93 -29.38
N GLU A 388 -21.26 -12.44 -28.32
CA GLU A 388 -21.87 -12.22 -27.01
C GLU A 388 -23.01 -11.21 -27.09
N GLN A 389 -22.79 -10.04 -27.72
CA GLN A 389 -23.83 -9.03 -27.89
C GLN A 389 -25.01 -9.57 -28.70
N GLN A 390 -24.77 -10.33 -29.77
CA GLN A 390 -25.82 -10.96 -30.56
C GLN A 390 -26.59 -12.01 -29.76
N ALA A 391 -25.92 -12.79 -28.92
CA ALA A 391 -26.56 -13.73 -28.01
C ALA A 391 -27.42 -12.99 -26.97
N ILE A 392 -26.92 -11.89 -26.42
CA ILE A 392 -27.62 -11.01 -25.49
C ILE A 392 -28.84 -10.39 -26.18
N ASP A 393 -28.69 -9.84 -27.38
CA ASP A 393 -29.77 -9.21 -28.14
C ASP A 393 -30.82 -10.25 -28.57
N ALA A 394 -30.41 -11.46 -28.97
CA ALA A 394 -31.30 -12.58 -29.26
C ALA A 394 -32.07 -13.07 -28.01
N ALA A 395 -31.48 -12.89 -26.82
CA ALA A 395 -32.12 -13.15 -25.53
C ALA A 395 -33.01 -11.98 -25.05
N GLY A 396 -33.11 -10.88 -25.80
CA GLY A 396 -33.94 -9.70 -25.48
C GLY A 396 -33.16 -8.45 -25.03
N GLY A 397 -31.84 -8.41 -25.22
CA GLY A 397 -30.94 -7.32 -24.82
C GLY A 397 -30.33 -7.55 -23.44
N ALA A 398 -29.44 -6.64 -23.01
CA ALA A 398 -28.88 -6.69 -21.66
C ALA A 398 -30.03 -6.55 -20.66
N GLN A 399 -30.36 -7.64 -19.95
CA GLN A 399 -31.45 -7.64 -18.99
C GLN A 399 -31.18 -6.54 -17.97
N GLN A 400 -32.04 -5.51 -17.99
CA GLN A 400 -32.02 -4.51 -16.92
C GLN A 400 -32.26 -5.24 -15.62
N SER A 401 -31.64 -4.76 -14.55
CA SER A 401 -31.87 -5.28 -13.21
C SER A 401 -33.35 -5.07 -12.86
N GLU A 402 -34.15 -6.11 -13.05
CA GLU A 402 -35.57 -6.10 -12.79
C GLU A 402 -35.79 -6.51 -11.34
N ARG A 403 -36.78 -5.89 -10.71
CA ARG A 403 -37.18 -6.28 -9.37
C ARG A 403 -37.78 -7.68 -9.47
N ARG A 404 -37.09 -8.67 -8.91
CA ARG A 404 -37.57 -10.07 -8.88
C ARG A 404 -38.94 -10.11 -8.22
N SER A 405 -39.85 -10.85 -8.84
CA SER A 405 -41.17 -11.11 -8.25
C SER A 405 -41.00 -11.90 -6.94
N PRO A 406 -41.96 -11.81 -6.00
CA PRO A 406 -41.91 -12.61 -4.77
C PRO A 406 -41.76 -14.12 -5.03
N GLU A 407 -42.36 -14.60 -6.13
CA GLU A 407 -42.32 -16.01 -6.54
C GLU A 407 -40.93 -16.44 -7.05
N GLU A 408 -40.23 -15.59 -7.81
CA GLU A 408 -38.85 -15.86 -8.26
C GLU A 408 -37.83 -15.83 -7.12
N ILE A 409 -38.00 -14.89 -6.18
CA ILE A 409 -37.17 -14.83 -4.96
C ILE A 409 -37.32 -16.13 -4.18
N GLU A 410 -38.53 -16.65 -4.08
CA GLU A 410 -38.81 -17.90 -3.38
C GLU A 410 -38.25 -19.12 -4.12
N ALA A 411 -38.37 -19.17 -5.45
CA ALA A 411 -37.77 -20.23 -6.28
C ALA A 411 -36.23 -20.28 -6.16
N LEU A 412 -35.56 -19.12 -6.27
CA LEU A 412 -34.10 -19.03 -6.11
C LEU A 412 -33.66 -19.32 -4.67
N ARG A 413 -34.46 -18.95 -3.68
CA ARG A 413 -34.19 -19.29 -2.28
C ARG A 413 -34.27 -20.81 -2.07
N VAL A 414 -35.28 -21.48 -2.63
CA VAL A 414 -35.40 -22.95 -2.58
C VAL A 414 -34.21 -23.63 -3.25
N GLN A 415 -33.75 -23.10 -4.40
CA GLN A 415 -32.54 -23.59 -5.07
C GLN A 415 -31.29 -23.41 -4.19
N LYS A 416 -31.06 -22.22 -3.62
CA LYS A 416 -29.94 -21.98 -2.70
C LYS A 416 -29.97 -22.88 -1.46
N ILE A 417 -31.16 -23.21 -0.96
CA ILE A 417 -31.32 -24.14 0.17
C ILE A 417 -30.93 -25.57 -0.25
N ALA A 418 -31.25 -25.99 -1.47
CA ALA A 418 -30.91 -27.31 -1.98
C ALA A 418 -29.40 -27.46 -2.26
N ASP A 419 -28.75 -26.40 -2.74
CA ASP A 419 -27.33 -26.37 -3.07
C ASP A 419 -26.41 -26.06 -1.87
N ALA A 420 -27.00 -25.71 -0.71
CA ALA A 420 -26.26 -25.33 0.47
C ALA A 420 -25.38 -26.47 1.01
N ALA A 421 -24.14 -26.12 1.35
CA ALA A 421 -23.20 -27.08 1.90
C ALA A 421 -23.59 -27.51 3.33
N PRO A 422 -23.27 -28.75 3.73
CA PRO A 422 -23.48 -29.23 5.09
C PRO A 422 -22.76 -28.40 6.16
N ILE A 423 -21.56 -27.89 5.87
CA ILE A 423 -20.78 -27.07 6.80
C ILE A 423 -20.67 -25.64 6.25
N GLY A 424 -21.05 -24.66 7.05
CA GLY A 424 -20.97 -23.25 6.71
C GLY A 424 -19.54 -22.73 6.67
N THR A 425 -19.21 -21.89 5.68
CA THR A 425 -17.87 -21.27 5.53
C THR A 425 -17.38 -20.57 6.81
N GLY A 426 -18.26 -19.83 7.50
CA GLY A 426 -17.92 -19.14 8.75
C GLY A 426 -17.51 -20.09 9.88
N ILE A 427 -18.25 -21.18 10.05
CA ILE A 427 -17.99 -22.20 11.09
C ILE A 427 -16.74 -23.00 10.76
N ALA A 428 -16.56 -23.39 9.49
CA ALA A 428 -15.34 -24.03 9.01
C ALA A 428 -14.11 -23.14 9.26
N THR A 429 -14.22 -21.84 9.00
CA THR A 429 -13.13 -20.89 9.24
C THR A 429 -12.78 -20.80 10.73
N LEU A 430 -13.77 -20.72 11.63
CA LEU A 430 -13.54 -20.75 13.08
C LEU A 430 -12.89 -22.07 13.54
N ALA A 431 -13.34 -23.19 12.98
CA ALA A 431 -12.76 -24.50 13.27
C ALA A 431 -11.29 -24.59 12.85
N VAL A 432 -10.93 -24.06 11.68
CA VAL A 432 -9.54 -23.94 11.22
C VAL A 432 -8.73 -23.09 12.19
N ILE A 433 -9.21 -21.90 12.57
CA ILE A 433 -8.51 -20.99 13.49
C ILE A 433 -8.23 -21.68 14.84
N PHE A 434 -9.26 -22.28 15.46
CA PHE A 434 -9.07 -22.99 16.73
C PHE A 434 -8.17 -24.21 16.58
N GLY A 435 -8.31 -24.98 15.50
CA GLY A 435 -7.46 -26.13 15.21
C GLY A 435 -5.98 -25.74 15.09
N LEU A 436 -5.68 -24.65 14.39
CA LEU A 436 -4.33 -24.12 14.24
C LEU A 436 -3.75 -23.65 15.58
N ILE A 437 -4.53 -22.92 16.40
CA ILE A 437 -4.11 -22.48 17.74
C ILE A 437 -3.72 -23.68 18.61
N LEU A 438 -4.57 -24.72 18.63
CA LEU A 438 -4.36 -25.92 19.44
C LEU A 438 -3.14 -26.72 18.94
N ALA A 439 -2.98 -26.87 17.62
CA ALA A 439 -1.86 -27.57 17.00
C ALA A 439 -0.52 -26.88 17.29
N ILE A 440 -0.44 -25.56 17.09
CA ILE A 440 0.77 -24.78 17.34
C ILE A 440 1.11 -24.79 18.84
N ALA A 441 0.12 -24.65 19.72
CA ALA A 441 0.34 -24.73 21.17
C ALA A 441 0.85 -26.10 21.62
N ARG A 442 0.40 -27.19 20.97
CA ARG A 442 0.94 -28.53 21.19
C ARG A 442 2.39 -28.65 20.74
N GLY A 443 2.73 -28.04 19.59
CA GLY A 443 4.10 -27.99 19.09
C GLY A 443 5.07 -27.18 19.96
N ILE A 444 4.56 -26.20 20.71
CA ILE A 444 5.40 -25.33 21.54
C ILE A 444 5.85 -25.97 22.85
N SER A 445 4.92 -26.63 23.55
CA SER A 445 5.24 -27.42 24.74
C SER A 445 4.68 -28.83 24.59
N PRO A 446 5.46 -29.72 23.94
CA PRO A 446 5.11 -31.13 23.78
C PRO A 446 5.12 -31.91 25.11
N SER A 447 5.84 -31.44 26.13
CA SER A 447 5.89 -32.09 27.44
C SER A 447 4.64 -31.85 28.31
N SER A 448 3.97 -30.70 28.11
CA SER A 448 2.82 -30.27 28.91
C SER A 448 1.60 -31.17 28.65
N ASP A 449 0.83 -31.47 29.72
CA ASP A 449 -0.33 -32.38 29.70
C ASP A 449 -1.25 -32.13 28.50
N PRO A 450 -1.40 -33.07 27.54
CA PRO A 450 -2.15 -32.81 26.30
C PRO A 450 -3.66 -32.70 26.50
N ARG A 451 -4.21 -33.13 27.65
CA ARG A 451 -5.66 -33.22 27.89
C ARG A 451 -6.45 -31.94 27.60
N PRO A 452 -6.04 -30.73 28.07
CA PRO A 452 -6.81 -29.53 27.78
C PRO A 452 -6.87 -29.17 26.29
N LEU A 453 -5.79 -29.44 25.54
CA LEU A 453 -5.77 -29.20 24.10
C LEU A 453 -6.60 -30.23 23.34
N ALA A 454 -6.58 -31.49 23.78
CA ALA A 454 -7.42 -32.56 23.21
C ALA A 454 -8.91 -32.31 23.47
N ILE A 455 -9.28 -31.80 24.65
CA ILE A 455 -10.66 -31.36 24.95
C ILE A 455 -11.07 -30.23 23.99
N GLY A 456 -10.20 -29.24 23.78
CA GLY A 456 -10.44 -28.17 22.81
C GLY A 456 -10.64 -28.69 21.39
N ALA A 457 -9.80 -29.62 20.95
CA ALA A 457 -9.93 -30.24 19.62
C ALA A 457 -11.23 -31.04 19.50
N GLY A 458 -11.64 -31.72 20.57
CA GLY A 458 -12.96 -32.36 20.66
C GLY A 458 -14.11 -31.35 20.52
N GLY A 459 -13.98 -30.15 21.10
CA GLY A 459 -14.94 -29.04 20.92
C GLY A 459 -15.02 -28.55 19.47
N VAL A 460 -13.88 -28.43 18.77
CA VAL A 460 -13.82 -28.05 17.35
C VAL A 460 -14.52 -29.11 16.48
N VAL A 461 -14.20 -30.39 16.68
CA VAL A 461 -14.84 -31.49 15.95
C VAL A 461 -16.34 -31.54 16.25
N LEU A 462 -16.73 -31.37 17.51
CA LEU A 462 -18.13 -31.30 17.89
C LEU A 462 -18.84 -30.13 17.19
N GLY A 463 -18.20 -28.98 17.06
CA GLY A 463 -18.75 -27.82 16.33
C GLY A 463 -19.04 -28.14 14.88
N LEU A 464 -18.07 -28.75 14.17
CA LEU A 464 -18.26 -29.18 12.77
C LEU A 464 -19.36 -30.24 12.62
N VAL A 465 -19.49 -31.15 13.59
CA VAL A 465 -20.56 -32.17 13.59
C VAL A 465 -21.92 -31.55 13.86
N VAL A 466 -22.01 -30.60 14.80
CA VAL A 466 -23.26 -29.87 15.09
C VAL A 466 -23.67 -29.05 13.87
N ASP A 467 -22.74 -28.43 13.16
CA ASP A 467 -23.03 -27.73 11.92
C ASP A 467 -23.61 -28.67 10.87
N ALA A 468 -22.90 -29.76 10.58
CA ALA A 468 -23.27 -30.72 9.54
C ALA A 468 -24.62 -31.43 9.77
N VAL A 469 -25.06 -31.57 11.03
CA VAL A 469 -26.22 -32.40 11.38
C VAL A 469 -27.39 -31.59 11.93
N ALA A 470 -27.14 -30.54 12.72
CA ALA A 470 -28.16 -29.81 13.46
C ALA A 470 -28.43 -28.40 12.92
N ILE A 471 -27.57 -27.86 12.07
CA ILE A 471 -27.75 -26.55 11.45
C ILE A 471 -28.16 -26.74 10.00
N ASN A 472 -29.36 -26.28 9.71
CA ASN A 472 -29.89 -26.17 8.35
C ASN A 472 -29.81 -24.69 7.89
N PRO A 473 -29.68 -24.40 6.58
CA PRO A 473 -29.79 -23.03 6.02
C PRO A 473 -30.99 -22.19 6.49
N LEU A 474 -32.07 -22.82 6.98
CA LEU A 474 -33.26 -22.16 7.53
C LEU A 474 -33.19 -21.86 9.04
N THR A 475 -32.12 -22.26 9.72
CA THR A 475 -31.95 -22.08 11.17
C THR A 475 -31.70 -20.60 11.48
N SER A 476 -32.44 -20.02 12.42
CA SER A 476 -32.22 -18.61 12.79
C SER A 476 -30.83 -18.42 13.39
N ALA A 477 -30.25 -17.23 13.23
CA ALA A 477 -28.97 -16.88 13.82
C ALA A 477 -28.95 -17.11 15.34
N GLY A 478 -30.05 -16.80 16.05
CA GLY A 478 -30.20 -17.07 17.48
C GLY A 478 -30.11 -18.55 17.84
N VAL A 479 -30.78 -19.44 17.07
CA VAL A 479 -30.74 -20.88 17.29
C VAL A 479 -29.37 -21.46 16.94
N THR A 480 -28.77 -21.01 15.83
CA THR A 480 -27.40 -21.38 15.44
C THR A 480 -26.41 -21.04 16.54
N VAL A 481 -26.47 -19.83 17.10
CA VAL A 481 -25.63 -19.44 18.25
C VAL A 481 -25.89 -20.34 19.44
N ALA A 482 -27.15 -20.61 19.79
CA ALA A 482 -27.51 -21.46 20.93
C ALA A 482 -26.95 -22.89 20.81
N LEU A 483 -27.05 -23.52 19.63
CA LEU A 483 -26.49 -24.84 19.35
C LEU A 483 -24.95 -24.83 19.40
N MET A 484 -24.34 -23.72 19.00
CA MET A 484 -22.90 -23.56 18.90
C MET A 484 -22.22 -23.10 20.21
N VAL A 485 -22.96 -22.60 21.21
CA VAL A 485 -22.39 -22.15 22.48
C VAL A 485 -21.59 -23.26 23.17
N VAL A 486 -22.11 -24.48 23.22
CA VAL A 486 -21.46 -25.59 23.93
C VAL A 486 -20.17 -26.06 23.20
N PRO A 487 -20.20 -26.37 21.90
CA PRO A 487 -18.97 -26.71 21.16
C PRO A 487 -17.90 -25.63 21.25
N TRP A 488 -18.28 -24.36 21.06
CA TRP A 488 -17.33 -23.26 21.12
C TRP A 488 -16.83 -22.96 22.53
N ALA A 489 -17.65 -23.13 23.58
CA ALA A 489 -17.16 -23.02 24.96
C ALA A 489 -16.07 -24.06 25.27
N ILE A 490 -16.23 -25.29 24.77
CA ILE A 490 -15.24 -26.36 24.91
C ILE A 490 -13.97 -26.03 24.10
N ALA A 491 -14.11 -25.56 22.86
CA ALA A 491 -12.99 -25.13 22.03
C ALA A 491 -12.23 -23.96 22.70
N VAL A 492 -12.94 -22.95 23.19
CA VAL A 492 -12.38 -21.78 23.90
C VAL A 492 -11.68 -22.20 25.18
N TYR A 493 -12.20 -23.18 25.93
CA TYR A 493 -11.51 -23.76 27.09
C TYR A 493 -10.14 -24.33 26.68
N GLY A 494 -10.07 -25.12 25.60
CA GLY A 494 -8.80 -25.63 25.11
C GLY A 494 -7.87 -24.52 24.62
N CYS A 495 -8.41 -23.54 23.89
CA CYS A 495 -7.66 -22.39 23.41
C CYS A 495 -7.12 -21.52 24.55
N TYR A 496 -7.82 -21.40 25.68
CA TYR A 496 -7.32 -20.69 26.86
C TYR A 496 -5.99 -21.29 27.36
N PHE A 497 -5.93 -22.61 27.51
CA PHE A 497 -4.67 -23.30 27.86
C PHE A 497 -3.64 -23.26 26.73
N ALA A 498 -4.08 -23.26 25.47
CA ALA A 498 -3.22 -23.06 24.32
C ALA A 498 -2.51 -21.70 24.37
N PHE A 499 -3.26 -20.63 24.65
CA PHE A 499 -2.71 -19.27 24.79
C PHE A 499 -1.72 -19.15 25.94
N ILE A 500 -1.95 -19.84 27.06
CA ILE A 500 -0.97 -19.89 28.16
C ILE A 500 0.35 -20.50 27.68
N ARG A 501 0.32 -21.60 26.89
CA ARG A 501 1.52 -22.22 26.31
C ARG A 501 2.17 -21.33 25.26
N LEU A 502 1.37 -20.71 24.38
CA LEU A 502 1.85 -19.78 23.36
C LEU A 502 2.57 -18.58 24.00
N ALA A 503 2.07 -18.08 25.13
CA ALA A 503 2.64 -16.95 25.86
C ALA A 503 3.98 -17.25 26.56
N GLN A 504 4.33 -18.54 26.76
CA GLN A 504 5.65 -18.94 27.25
C GLN A 504 6.73 -18.75 26.19
N ASN A 505 6.36 -18.83 24.91
CA ASN A 505 7.28 -18.60 23.82
C ASN A 505 7.52 -17.10 23.62
N GLU A 506 8.73 -16.65 23.86
CA GLU A 506 9.08 -15.23 23.76
C GLU A 506 8.93 -14.68 22.35
N LEU A 507 9.28 -15.46 21.32
CA LEU A 507 9.12 -15.07 19.92
C LEU A 507 7.66 -14.75 19.61
N LEU A 508 6.74 -15.65 19.96
CA LEU A 508 5.31 -15.41 19.73
C LEU A 508 4.80 -14.25 20.57
N ARG A 509 5.22 -14.14 21.82
CA ARG A 509 4.79 -13.05 22.70
C ARG A 509 5.17 -11.66 22.17
N VAL A 510 6.30 -11.54 21.49
CA VAL A 510 6.85 -10.26 21.01
C VAL A 510 6.45 -9.96 19.56
N VAL A 511 6.47 -10.97 18.68
CA VAL A 511 6.27 -10.81 17.22
C VAL A 511 4.80 -10.87 16.83
N PHE A 512 4.02 -11.72 17.49
CA PHE A 512 2.66 -11.99 17.07
C PHE A 512 1.73 -10.78 17.19
N PRO A 513 1.76 -9.95 18.26
CA PRO A 513 0.82 -8.85 18.37
C PRO A 513 0.96 -7.77 17.27
N PRO A 514 2.17 -7.28 16.93
CA PRO A 514 2.34 -6.38 15.78
C PRO A 514 1.97 -7.04 14.45
N LEU A 515 2.27 -8.33 14.28
CA LEU A 515 1.90 -9.07 13.07
C LEU A 515 0.38 -9.15 12.90
N VAL A 516 -0.36 -9.48 13.96
CA VAL A 516 -1.83 -9.51 13.94
C VAL A 516 -2.39 -8.13 13.59
N LEU A 517 -1.79 -7.06 14.10
CA LEU A 517 -2.21 -5.71 13.76
C LEU A 517 -1.98 -5.40 12.27
N ILE A 518 -0.80 -5.72 11.72
CA ILE A 518 -0.49 -5.54 10.30
C ILE A 518 -1.44 -6.37 9.44
N VAL A 519 -1.68 -7.64 9.79
CA VAL A 519 -2.60 -8.53 9.06
C VAL A 519 -4.04 -8.05 9.18
N ALA A 520 -4.47 -7.51 10.30
CA ALA A 520 -5.82 -6.96 10.45
C ALA A 520 -6.02 -5.72 9.55
N VAL A 521 -5.04 -4.83 9.51
CA VAL A 521 -5.08 -3.60 8.70
C VAL A 521 -4.94 -3.91 7.21
N LEU A 522 -3.96 -4.73 6.83
CA LEU A 522 -3.82 -5.15 5.43
C LEU A 522 -4.99 -6.01 5.02
N GLY A 523 -5.42 -6.98 5.81
CA GLY A 523 -6.56 -7.84 5.50
C GLY A 523 -7.85 -7.07 5.28
N SER A 524 -8.11 -5.99 6.03
CA SER A 524 -9.30 -5.16 5.81
C SER A 524 -9.23 -4.32 4.53
N ILE A 525 -8.02 -4.00 4.05
CA ILE A 525 -7.79 -3.29 2.78
C ILE A 525 -7.81 -4.28 1.60
N LEU A 526 -7.03 -5.37 1.69
CA LEU A 526 -6.86 -6.37 0.63
C LEU A 526 -8.12 -7.19 0.41
N GLY A 527 -8.95 -7.37 1.45
CA GLY A 527 -10.24 -8.05 1.36
C GLY A 527 -11.41 -7.14 0.96
N GLY A 528 -11.15 -5.88 0.55
CA GLY A 528 -12.19 -4.94 0.13
C GLY A 528 -13.17 -4.49 1.23
N ILE A 529 -12.91 -4.85 2.50
CA ILE A 529 -13.82 -4.58 3.62
C ILE A 529 -13.87 -3.08 3.94
N THR A 530 -12.72 -2.40 3.90
CA THR A 530 -12.59 -0.99 4.25
C THR A 530 -11.56 -0.27 3.38
N ASN A 531 -11.81 1.02 3.12
CA ASN A 531 -10.81 1.91 2.53
C ASN A 531 -9.56 2.06 3.43
N PRO A 532 -8.42 2.53 2.88
CA PRO A 532 -7.16 2.70 3.63
C PRO A 532 -7.30 3.55 4.90
N THR A 533 -8.19 4.55 4.91
CA THR A 533 -8.33 5.49 6.03
C THR A 533 -8.95 4.85 7.29
N PRO A 534 -10.12 4.18 7.22
CA PRO A 534 -10.62 3.37 8.33
C PRO A 534 -9.65 2.28 8.78
N ALA A 535 -8.98 1.62 7.83
CA ALA A 535 -7.99 0.58 8.14
C ALA A 535 -6.79 1.15 8.92
N ALA A 536 -6.28 2.31 8.51
CA ALA A 536 -5.21 3.00 9.22
C ALA A 536 -5.64 3.43 10.63
N ALA A 537 -6.89 3.88 10.80
CA ALA A 537 -7.44 4.21 12.12
C ALA A 537 -7.54 2.98 13.04
N LEU A 538 -7.96 1.82 12.50
CA LEU A 538 -7.92 0.53 13.22
C LEU A 538 -6.48 0.19 13.64
N GLY A 539 -5.51 0.40 12.74
CA GLY A 539 -4.08 0.23 13.00
C GLY A 539 -3.58 1.11 14.15
N ALA A 540 -3.86 2.42 14.10
CA ALA A 540 -3.47 3.37 15.13
C ALA A 540 -4.12 3.04 16.48
N ALA A 541 -5.41 2.70 16.51
CA ALA A 541 -6.11 2.27 17.72
C ALA A 541 -5.51 0.99 18.30
N GLY A 542 -5.23 -0.01 17.47
CA GLY A 542 -4.59 -1.26 17.88
C GLY A 542 -3.17 -1.05 18.41
N ALA A 543 -2.37 -0.16 17.80
CA ALA A 543 -1.05 0.21 18.30
C ALA A 543 -1.12 0.93 19.66
N ILE A 544 -2.07 1.83 19.84
CA ILE A 544 -2.33 2.51 21.13
C ILE A 544 -2.68 1.49 22.21
N MET A 545 -3.59 0.56 21.91
CA MET A 545 -3.98 -0.50 22.84
C MET A 545 -2.81 -1.44 23.16
N LEU A 546 -2.03 -1.85 22.16
CA LEU A 546 -0.87 -2.72 22.34
C LEU A 546 0.24 -2.04 23.16
N ALA A 547 0.53 -0.78 22.88
CA ALA A 547 1.49 0.01 23.65
C ALA A 547 1.03 0.18 25.10
N ALA A 548 -0.26 0.44 25.34
CA ALA A 548 -0.81 0.56 26.68
C ALA A 548 -0.78 -0.79 27.43
N TYR A 549 -1.05 -1.90 26.75
CA TYR A 549 -0.96 -3.26 27.31
C TYR A 549 0.43 -3.54 27.83
N ARG A 550 1.44 -3.25 27.01
CA ARG A 550 2.84 -3.40 27.40
C ARG A 550 3.18 -2.48 28.56
N LYS A 551 2.79 -1.21 28.49
CA LYS A 551 3.14 -0.23 29.51
C LYS A 551 2.54 -0.56 30.88
N LEU A 552 1.31 -1.09 30.92
CA LEU A 552 0.70 -1.59 32.16
C LEU A 552 1.47 -2.76 32.74
N LYS A 553 1.97 -3.69 31.90
CA LYS A 553 2.83 -4.78 32.37
C LYS A 553 4.16 -4.28 32.93
N ASP A 554 4.79 -3.32 32.26
CA ASP A 554 6.04 -2.70 32.74
C ASP A 554 5.83 -1.99 34.10
N GLU A 555 4.61 -1.51 34.38
CA GLU A 555 4.23 -0.90 35.66
C GLU A 555 3.63 -1.90 36.68
N GLU A 556 3.72 -3.21 36.41
CA GLU A 556 3.13 -4.30 37.22
C GLU A 556 1.61 -4.14 37.49
N LYS A 557 0.91 -3.43 36.60
CA LYS A 557 -0.54 -3.23 36.65
C LYS A 557 -1.26 -4.23 35.78
N SER A 558 -2.51 -4.52 36.15
CA SER A 558 -3.38 -5.44 35.42
C SER A 558 -3.78 -4.87 34.04
N PRO A 559 -3.44 -5.53 32.92
CA PRO A 559 -3.85 -5.10 31.58
C PRO A 559 -5.26 -5.59 31.19
N LYS A 560 -6.06 -6.08 32.14
CA LYS A 560 -7.39 -6.69 31.88
C LYS A 560 -8.31 -5.80 31.06
N VAL A 561 -8.34 -4.49 31.33
CA VAL A 561 -9.21 -3.54 30.58
C VAL A 561 -8.92 -3.61 29.08
N ILE A 562 -7.64 -3.67 28.71
CA ILE A 562 -7.23 -3.71 27.31
C ILE A 562 -7.57 -5.05 26.68
N ILE A 563 -7.33 -6.17 27.38
CA ILE A 563 -7.68 -7.51 26.91
C ILE A 563 -9.18 -7.61 26.65
N TRP A 564 -10.02 -7.17 27.59
CA TRP A 564 -11.47 -7.17 27.42
C TRP A 564 -11.92 -6.25 26.29
N SER A 565 -11.22 -5.13 26.08
CA SER A 565 -11.56 -4.19 25.00
C SER A 565 -11.22 -4.77 23.63
N THR A 566 -10.08 -5.43 23.49
CA THR A 566 -9.74 -6.18 22.27
C THR A 566 -10.73 -7.31 22.02
N LEU A 567 -11.13 -8.04 23.08
CA LEU A 567 -12.15 -9.07 22.98
C LEU A 567 -13.50 -8.48 22.54
N SER A 568 -13.89 -7.32 23.05
CA SER A 568 -15.12 -6.64 22.64
C SER A 568 -15.13 -6.27 21.16
N VAL A 569 -13.99 -5.85 20.60
CA VAL A 569 -13.86 -5.59 19.15
C VAL A 569 -14.06 -6.88 18.34
N VAL A 570 -13.43 -7.98 18.76
CA VAL A 570 -13.59 -9.29 18.09
C VAL A 570 -15.04 -9.76 18.16
N LEU A 571 -15.67 -9.67 19.33
CA LEU A 571 -17.07 -10.03 19.51
C LEU A 571 -18.01 -9.12 18.70
N LEU A 572 -17.69 -7.82 18.59
CA LEU A 572 -18.46 -6.87 17.79
C LEU A 572 -18.45 -7.27 16.31
N ILE A 573 -17.27 -7.63 15.77
CA ILE A 573 -17.14 -8.11 14.39
C ILE A 573 -17.93 -9.40 14.19
N LEU A 574 -17.84 -10.35 15.12
CA LEU A 574 -18.61 -11.61 15.04
C LEU A 574 -20.11 -11.35 15.08
N VAL A 575 -20.60 -10.46 15.93
CA VAL A 575 -22.03 -10.10 15.98
C VAL A 575 -22.46 -9.42 14.70
N GLY A 576 -21.67 -8.50 14.15
CA GLY A 576 -21.97 -7.79 12.91
C GLY A 576 -21.99 -8.69 11.67
N ILE A 577 -21.21 -9.77 11.65
CA ILE A 577 -21.21 -10.76 10.56
C ILE A 577 -22.42 -11.70 10.64
N ASN A 578 -22.86 -12.08 11.86
CA ASN A 578 -23.87 -13.13 12.05
C ASN A 578 -25.29 -12.60 12.27
N PHE A 579 -25.46 -11.34 12.68
CA PHE A 579 -26.77 -10.76 13.01
C PHE A 579 -27.03 -9.49 12.19
N ASP A 580 -28.27 -9.33 11.72
CA ASP A 580 -28.71 -8.06 11.13
C ASP A 580 -28.92 -7.02 12.24
N LEU A 581 -28.10 -5.97 12.21
CA LEU A 581 -28.11 -4.86 13.18
C LEU A 581 -29.00 -3.68 12.74
N ARG A 582 -29.70 -3.79 11.61
CA ARG A 582 -30.58 -2.73 11.11
C ARG A 582 -31.88 -2.71 11.92
N ILE A 583 -32.05 -1.66 12.72
CA ILE A 583 -33.22 -1.48 13.60
C ILE A 583 -34.27 -0.49 13.04
N ASN A 584 -34.00 0.15 11.90
CA ASN A 584 -34.86 1.15 11.29
C ASN A 584 -35.75 0.56 10.17
N THR A 585 -36.24 -0.67 10.35
CA THR A 585 -37.15 -1.35 9.41
C THR A 585 -38.55 -1.48 10.01
N GLU A 586 -39.58 -1.67 9.16
CA GLU A 586 -40.99 -1.71 9.60
C GLU A 586 -41.31 -2.88 10.55
N SER A 587 -40.53 -3.96 10.49
CA SER A 587 -40.59 -5.07 11.45
C SER A 587 -39.17 -5.55 11.78
N VAL A 588 -38.81 -5.48 13.06
CA VAL A 588 -37.50 -5.90 13.58
C VAL A 588 -37.71 -7.06 14.54
N SER A 589 -36.95 -8.14 14.36
CA SER A 589 -37.03 -9.31 15.24
C SER A 589 -36.49 -8.99 16.65
N ALA A 590 -36.96 -9.72 17.67
CA ALA A 590 -36.41 -9.60 19.03
C ALA A 590 -34.92 -10.01 19.09
N GLU A 591 -34.48 -10.94 18.22
CA GLU A 591 -33.09 -11.35 18.09
C GLU A 591 -32.21 -10.18 17.59
N SER A 592 -32.65 -9.46 16.55
CA SER A 592 -31.95 -8.28 16.02
C SER A 592 -31.83 -7.16 17.04
N TRP A 593 -32.86 -6.93 17.85
CA TRP A 593 -32.80 -5.97 18.97
C TRP A 593 -31.78 -6.38 20.03
N ALA A 594 -31.77 -7.65 20.45
CA ALA A 594 -30.81 -8.16 21.42
C ALA A 594 -29.37 -8.06 20.88
N ALA A 595 -29.15 -8.44 19.63
CA ALA A 595 -27.87 -8.33 18.95
C ALA A 595 -27.40 -6.87 18.85
N PHE A 596 -28.29 -5.94 18.52
CA PHE A 596 -27.99 -4.51 18.48
C PHE A 596 -27.56 -3.97 19.85
N PHE A 597 -28.31 -4.24 20.91
CA PHE A 597 -27.93 -3.78 22.26
C PHE A 597 -26.62 -4.39 22.74
N PHE A 598 -26.39 -5.67 22.45
CA PHE A 598 -25.14 -6.35 22.79
C PHE A 598 -23.97 -5.76 22.01
N ALA A 599 -24.09 -5.58 20.69
CA ALA A 599 -23.11 -4.92 19.84
C ALA A 599 -22.81 -3.50 20.32
N ASN A 600 -23.84 -2.72 20.65
CA ASN A 600 -23.69 -1.36 21.17
C ASN A 600 -22.94 -1.34 22.51
N ALA A 601 -23.22 -2.28 23.42
CA ALA A 601 -22.50 -2.41 24.69
C ALA A 601 -21.01 -2.76 24.47
N LEU A 602 -20.72 -3.68 23.54
CA LEU A 602 -19.35 -4.03 23.16
C LEU A 602 -18.61 -2.84 22.53
N TYR A 603 -19.28 -2.10 21.65
CA TYR A 603 -18.76 -0.88 21.04
C TYR A 603 -18.39 0.18 22.09
N LEU A 604 -19.30 0.46 23.03
CA LEU A 604 -19.04 1.41 24.12
C LEU A 604 -17.87 0.94 25.02
N TYR A 605 -17.78 -0.36 25.29
CA TYR A 605 -16.66 -0.90 26.06
C TYR A 605 -15.33 -0.80 25.31
N ALA A 606 -15.31 -1.08 24.00
CA ALA A 606 -14.14 -0.92 23.16
C ALA A 606 -13.68 0.55 23.10
N LEU A 607 -14.62 1.49 22.97
CA LEU A 607 -14.34 2.93 23.01
C LEU A 607 -13.76 3.36 24.37
N PHE A 608 -14.35 2.89 25.47
CA PHE A 608 -13.81 3.10 26.81
C PHE A 608 -12.38 2.55 26.93
N GLY A 609 -12.12 1.35 26.42
CA GLY A 609 -10.80 0.74 26.37
C GLY A 609 -9.76 1.55 25.61
N LEU A 610 -10.14 2.11 24.46
CA LEU A 610 -9.28 2.98 23.67
C LEU A 610 -8.97 4.28 24.41
N LEU A 611 -9.98 4.94 24.98
CA LEU A 611 -9.79 6.16 25.78
C LEU A 611 -8.94 5.90 27.03
N PHE A 612 -9.15 4.77 27.69
CA PHE A 612 -8.31 4.32 28.80
C PHE A 612 -6.86 4.09 28.37
N SER A 613 -6.65 3.48 27.19
CA SER A 613 -5.31 3.28 26.62
C SER A 613 -4.63 4.60 26.32
N CYS A 614 -5.35 5.58 25.74
CA CYS A 614 -4.85 6.94 25.56
C CYS A 614 -4.46 7.59 26.89
N TRP A 615 -5.27 7.45 27.94
CA TRP A 615 -4.95 7.97 29.27
C TRP A 615 -3.70 7.32 29.88
N VAL A 616 -3.55 5.99 29.75
CA VAL A 616 -2.36 5.26 30.19
C VAL A 616 -1.11 5.77 29.45
N LEU A 617 -1.18 5.92 28.13
CA LEU A 617 -0.05 6.40 27.33
C LEU A 617 0.28 7.88 27.57
N TYR A 618 -0.73 8.70 27.85
CA TYR A 618 -0.55 10.10 28.24
C TYR A 618 0.17 10.20 29.58
N ARG A 619 -0.34 9.50 30.60
CA ARG A 619 0.25 9.46 31.95
C ARG A 619 1.69 8.94 31.92
N SER A 620 1.96 7.96 31.07
CA SER A 620 3.27 7.34 30.96
C SER A 620 4.26 8.09 30.06
N GLY A 621 3.86 9.24 29.48
CA GLY A 621 4.72 10.10 28.67
C GLY A 621 5.00 9.58 27.26
N VAL A 622 4.26 8.58 26.78
CA VAL A 622 4.42 8.01 25.43
C VAL A 622 3.56 8.74 24.40
N LEU A 623 2.31 9.12 24.77
CA LEU A 623 1.37 9.72 23.83
C LEU A 623 1.77 11.14 23.40
N THR A 624 2.25 11.97 24.33
CA THR A 624 2.59 13.37 24.03
C THR A 624 3.71 13.50 22.97
N PRO A 625 4.83 12.77 23.07
CA PRO A 625 5.82 12.73 21.99
C PRO A 625 5.26 12.12 20.71
N ALA A 626 4.44 11.06 20.80
CA ALA A 626 3.89 10.41 19.62
C ALA A 626 3.00 11.36 18.80
N VAL A 627 2.09 12.09 19.45
CA VAL A 627 1.23 13.09 18.81
C VAL A 627 2.06 14.24 18.24
N ARG A 628 3.09 14.72 18.96
CA ARG A 628 3.96 15.80 18.47
C ARG A 628 4.75 15.41 17.23
N GLU A 629 5.37 14.23 17.23
CA GLU A 629 6.12 13.74 16.06
C GLU A 629 5.17 13.45 14.89
N THR A 630 3.98 12.87 15.16
CA THR A 630 2.94 12.67 14.13
C THR A 630 2.52 14.00 13.51
N ALA A 631 2.23 15.01 14.33
CA ALA A 631 1.85 16.34 13.86
C ALA A 631 2.97 17.00 13.06
N LYS A 632 4.24 16.82 13.46
CA LYS A 632 5.40 17.36 12.74
C LYS A 632 5.57 16.72 11.36
N VAL A 633 5.54 15.38 11.28
CA VAL A 633 5.65 14.64 10.01
C VAL A 633 4.48 15.01 9.10
N THR A 634 3.26 14.99 9.63
CA THR A 634 2.06 15.34 8.86
C THR A 634 2.12 16.78 8.37
N SER A 635 2.45 17.74 9.23
CA SER A 635 2.58 19.15 8.84
C SER A 635 3.65 19.36 7.77
N MET A 636 4.76 18.62 7.83
CA MET A 636 5.76 18.62 6.77
C MET A 636 5.16 18.14 5.44
N VAL A 637 4.49 16.98 5.41
CA VAL A 637 3.84 16.46 4.18
C VAL A 637 2.82 17.44 3.61
N PHE A 638 1.94 18.00 4.45
CA PHE A 638 0.93 18.98 4.03
C PHE A 638 1.56 20.26 3.47
N THR A 639 2.62 20.77 4.11
CA THR A 639 3.30 21.98 3.64
C THR A 639 4.00 21.72 2.31
N ILE A 640 4.63 20.55 2.13
CA ILE A 640 5.22 20.14 0.85
C ILE A 640 4.14 20.04 -0.23
N LEU A 641 2.98 19.45 0.08
CA LEU A 641 1.87 19.34 -0.86
C LEU A 641 1.38 20.73 -1.30
N ILE A 642 1.16 21.66 -0.37
CA ILE A 642 0.77 23.05 -0.69
C ILE A 642 1.84 23.74 -1.54
N ALA A 643 3.10 23.67 -1.12
CA ALA A 643 4.20 24.32 -1.80
C ALA A 643 4.45 23.75 -3.20
N SER A 644 4.36 22.43 -3.37
CA SER A 644 4.51 21.77 -4.67
C SER A 644 3.40 22.16 -5.63
N GLN A 645 2.17 22.42 -5.17
CA GLN A 645 1.13 22.94 -6.07
C GLN A 645 1.50 24.34 -6.61
N LEU A 646 2.11 25.21 -5.80
CA LEU A 646 2.60 26.51 -6.27
C LEU A 646 3.65 26.34 -7.37
N LEU A 647 4.67 25.52 -7.11
CA LEU A 647 5.74 25.27 -8.06
C LEU A 647 5.21 24.60 -9.36
N ASN A 648 4.35 23.59 -9.22
CA ASN A 648 3.77 22.89 -10.35
C ASN A 648 2.96 23.85 -11.23
N LEU A 649 2.12 24.70 -10.63
CA LEU A 649 1.37 25.70 -11.38
C LEU A 649 2.24 26.72 -12.09
N VAL A 650 3.39 27.09 -11.52
CA VAL A 650 4.35 27.97 -12.18
C VAL A 650 4.91 27.29 -13.43
N VAL A 651 5.31 26.01 -13.33
CA VAL A 651 5.77 25.22 -14.49
C VAL A 651 4.68 25.11 -15.56
N ILE A 652 3.42 24.90 -15.17
CA ILE A 652 2.27 24.82 -16.07
C ILE A 652 2.00 26.17 -16.75
N SER A 653 2.02 27.27 -15.99
CA SER A 653 1.67 28.61 -16.46
C SER A 653 2.58 29.11 -17.58
N PHE A 654 3.82 28.61 -17.62
CA PHE A 654 4.80 28.95 -18.65
C PHE A 654 4.98 27.85 -19.72
N GLY A 655 4.13 26.82 -19.73
CA GLY A 655 4.15 25.75 -20.74
C GLY A 655 5.22 24.66 -20.53
N GLY A 656 5.90 24.66 -19.38
CA GLY A 656 6.97 23.71 -19.08
C GLY A 656 6.51 22.26 -18.96
N GLU A 657 5.29 22.03 -18.47
CA GLU A 657 4.69 20.69 -18.40
C GLU A 657 4.52 20.09 -19.81
N TYR A 658 3.85 20.82 -20.71
CA TYR A 658 3.64 20.39 -22.09
C TYR A 658 4.95 20.14 -22.82
N TYR A 659 5.95 21.01 -22.64
CA TYR A 659 7.27 20.82 -23.25
C TYR A 659 7.93 19.50 -22.80
N ILE A 660 7.90 19.18 -21.51
CA ILE A 660 8.47 17.92 -20.99
C ILE A 660 7.67 16.72 -21.50
N GLN A 661 6.34 16.82 -21.53
CA GLN A 661 5.48 15.74 -22.02
C GLN A 661 5.69 15.48 -23.51
N ASP A 662 5.80 16.52 -24.32
CA ASP A 662 6.07 16.43 -25.76
C ASP A 662 7.46 15.83 -26.03
N PHE A 663 8.46 16.21 -25.24
CA PHE A 663 9.79 15.59 -25.29
C PHE A 663 9.71 14.08 -25.00
N LEU A 664 8.99 13.67 -23.95
CA LEU A 664 8.85 12.26 -23.61
C LEU A 664 8.00 11.48 -24.63
N ARG A 665 6.99 12.12 -25.24
CA ARG A 665 6.16 11.53 -26.31
C ARG A 665 6.89 11.43 -27.65
N SER A 666 7.99 12.16 -27.83
CA SER A 666 8.78 12.11 -29.06
C SER A 666 9.55 10.81 -29.25
N PHE A 667 9.75 10.03 -28.18
CA PHE A 667 10.37 8.73 -28.26
C PHE A 667 9.39 7.72 -28.87
N GLU A 668 9.78 7.10 -30.00
CA GLU A 668 8.96 6.11 -30.70
C GLU A 668 8.63 4.89 -29.82
N GLU A 669 9.58 4.44 -29.00
CA GLU A 669 9.35 3.35 -28.05
C GLU A 669 8.98 3.86 -26.64
N PRO A 670 7.77 3.55 -26.12
CA PRO A 670 7.34 3.96 -24.79
C PRO A 670 8.26 3.46 -23.66
N ALA A 671 8.93 2.32 -23.88
CA ALA A 671 9.89 1.76 -22.93
C ALA A 671 11.12 2.66 -22.76
N MET A 672 11.58 3.32 -23.82
CA MET A 672 12.70 4.25 -23.76
C MET A 672 12.34 5.49 -22.95
N ALA A 673 11.15 6.07 -23.18
CA ALA A 673 10.64 7.19 -22.39
C ALA A 673 10.54 6.82 -20.91
N PHE A 674 10.05 5.62 -20.60
CA PHE A 674 9.96 5.14 -19.22
C PHE A 674 11.33 4.97 -18.55
N ILE A 675 12.33 4.40 -19.24
CA ILE A 675 13.71 4.29 -18.73
C ILE A 675 14.32 5.67 -18.46
N ILE A 676 14.11 6.62 -19.37
CA ILE A 676 14.59 8.01 -19.19
C ILE A 676 13.98 8.63 -17.94
N VAL A 677 12.67 8.48 -17.75
CA VAL A 677 12.02 8.97 -16.53
C VAL A 677 12.59 8.28 -15.29
N MET A 678 12.80 6.96 -15.33
CA MET A 678 13.39 6.23 -14.20
C MET A 678 14.78 6.75 -13.84
N ILE A 679 15.62 7.06 -14.82
CA ILE A 679 16.94 7.67 -14.60
C ILE A 679 16.80 9.08 -14.00
N ILE A 680 15.87 9.90 -14.51
CA ILE A 680 15.62 11.25 -13.99
C ILE A 680 15.14 11.17 -12.54
N LEU A 681 14.16 10.31 -12.23
CA LEU A 681 13.65 10.10 -10.87
C LEU A 681 14.77 9.62 -9.94
N PHE A 682 15.65 8.74 -10.43
CA PHE A 682 16.79 8.24 -9.68
C PHE A 682 17.80 9.35 -9.35
N ILE A 683 18.17 10.18 -10.34
CA ILE A 683 19.12 11.29 -10.12
C ILE A 683 18.50 12.35 -9.21
N LEU A 684 17.21 12.66 -9.40
CA LEU A 684 16.56 13.70 -8.65
C LEU A 684 16.38 13.32 -7.17
N GLY A 685 16.19 12.04 -6.87
CA GLY A 685 16.10 11.55 -5.48
C GLY A 685 17.41 11.61 -4.71
N PHE A 686 18.52 12.04 -5.32
CA PHE A 686 19.72 12.41 -4.59
C PHE A 686 19.55 13.76 -3.87
N VAL A 687 18.65 14.60 -4.37
CA VAL A 687 18.49 15.98 -3.91
C VAL A 687 17.14 16.17 -3.23
N LEU A 688 16.12 15.53 -3.78
CA LEU A 688 14.73 15.64 -3.33
C LEU A 688 14.30 14.42 -2.53
N ASP A 689 13.45 14.65 -1.54
CA ASP A 689 12.76 13.57 -0.83
C ASP A 689 11.71 12.90 -1.75
N PHE A 690 11.35 11.65 -1.49
CA PHE A 690 10.38 10.92 -2.30
C PHE A 690 9.02 11.64 -2.33
N LEU A 691 8.61 12.30 -1.25
CA LEU A 691 7.38 13.09 -1.20
C LEU A 691 7.39 14.20 -2.25
N GLU A 692 8.53 14.87 -2.41
CA GLU A 692 8.68 15.99 -3.33
C GLU A 692 8.65 15.50 -4.77
N ILE A 693 9.30 14.37 -5.05
CA ILE A 693 9.28 13.74 -6.37
C ILE A 693 7.86 13.29 -6.74
N ILE A 694 7.15 12.67 -5.79
CA ILE A 694 5.78 12.23 -5.97
C ILE A 694 4.84 13.40 -6.27
N TYR A 695 5.00 14.55 -5.62
CA TYR A 695 4.10 15.70 -5.85
C TYR A 695 4.54 16.65 -6.97
N ILE A 696 5.83 16.65 -7.36
CA ILE A 696 6.36 17.54 -8.40
C ILE A 696 6.52 16.79 -9.72
N VAL A 697 7.28 15.70 -9.73
CA VAL A 697 7.68 15.04 -10.99
C VAL A 697 6.62 14.10 -11.50
N VAL A 698 6.04 13.26 -10.64
CA VAL A 698 5.06 12.25 -11.07
C VAL A 698 3.85 12.88 -11.79
N PRO A 699 3.29 14.02 -11.39
CA PRO A 699 2.23 14.68 -12.16
C PRO A 699 2.68 15.17 -13.54
N ILE A 700 3.94 15.60 -13.68
CA ILE A 700 4.49 16.10 -14.96
C ILE A 700 4.69 14.94 -15.94
N VAL A 701 5.31 13.84 -15.48
CA VAL A 701 5.67 12.69 -16.34
C VAL A 701 4.58 11.63 -16.42
N GLY A 702 3.70 11.58 -15.42
CA GLY A 702 2.69 10.54 -15.24
C GLY A 702 1.69 10.42 -16.38
N PRO A 703 1.14 11.52 -16.95
CA PRO A 703 0.24 11.43 -18.10
C PRO A 703 0.87 10.72 -19.31
N VAL A 704 2.20 10.82 -19.48
CA VAL A 704 2.92 10.13 -20.56
C VAL A 704 3.14 8.66 -20.24
N ILE A 705 3.48 8.34 -18.99
CA ILE A 705 3.83 6.96 -18.59
C ILE A 705 2.58 6.10 -18.39
N TYR A 706 1.57 6.61 -17.68
CA TYR A 706 0.33 5.90 -17.41
C TYR A 706 -0.63 5.90 -18.62
N GLY A 707 -0.41 6.79 -19.59
CA GLY A 707 -1.09 6.73 -20.89
C GLY A 707 -0.48 5.71 -21.86
N ALA A 708 0.75 5.25 -21.60
CA ALA A 708 1.38 4.19 -22.38
C ALA A 708 0.74 2.81 -22.10
N HIS A 709 1.10 1.79 -22.87
CA HIS A 709 0.56 0.43 -22.77
C HIS A 709 1.09 -0.39 -21.57
N PHE A 710 1.62 0.25 -20.53
CA PHE A 710 2.14 -0.46 -19.36
C PHE A 710 1.04 -0.70 -18.33
N ASP A 711 1.10 -1.85 -17.66
CA ASP A 711 0.26 -2.08 -16.48
C ASP A 711 0.57 -1.00 -15.42
N PRO A 712 -0.44 -0.20 -15.01
CA PRO A 712 -0.22 0.89 -14.06
C PRO A 712 0.28 0.38 -12.70
N LYS A 713 -0.13 -0.83 -12.28
CA LYS A 713 0.38 -1.48 -11.05
C LYS A 713 1.89 -1.64 -11.13
N TRP A 714 2.38 -2.17 -12.24
CA TRP A 714 3.81 -2.40 -12.47
C TRP A 714 4.60 -1.08 -12.52
N VAL A 715 4.11 -0.09 -13.28
CA VAL A 715 4.73 1.23 -13.38
C VAL A 715 4.91 1.87 -12.00
N THR A 716 3.84 1.89 -11.20
CA THR A 716 3.86 2.52 -9.88
C THR A 716 4.85 1.83 -8.94
N ILE A 717 4.93 0.49 -8.95
CA ILE A 717 5.89 -0.26 -8.14
C ILE A 717 7.33 -0.02 -8.60
N MET A 718 7.58 0.05 -9.91
CA MET A 718 8.91 0.37 -10.45
C MET A 718 9.36 1.75 -9.98
N ILE A 719 8.50 2.77 -10.06
CA ILE A 719 8.79 4.11 -9.52
C ILE A 719 9.08 4.03 -8.01
N ALA A 720 8.27 3.31 -7.23
CA ALA A 720 8.48 3.18 -5.79
C ALA A 720 9.84 2.55 -5.43
N VAL A 721 10.22 1.44 -6.06
CA VAL A 721 11.51 0.78 -5.83
C VAL A 721 12.67 1.65 -6.31
N ASN A 722 12.50 2.41 -7.39
CA ASN A 722 13.51 3.34 -7.88
C ASN A 722 13.75 4.52 -6.92
N LEU A 723 12.68 5.11 -6.37
CA LEU A 723 12.77 6.13 -5.33
C LEU A 723 13.50 5.60 -4.08
N GLN A 724 13.20 4.35 -3.69
CA GLN A 724 13.91 3.67 -2.61
C GLN A 724 15.40 3.49 -2.90
N THR A 725 15.75 3.16 -4.14
CA THR A 725 17.14 2.95 -4.58
C THR A 725 17.92 4.26 -4.56
N SER A 726 17.31 5.33 -5.04
CA SER A 726 17.88 6.67 -4.95
C SER A 726 18.16 7.08 -3.50
N PHE A 727 17.23 6.79 -2.58
CA PHE A 727 17.34 7.15 -1.18
C PHE A 727 18.53 6.49 -0.45
N LEU A 728 19.07 5.41 -1.01
CA LEU A 728 20.22 4.65 -0.50
C LEU A 728 21.54 4.97 -1.20
N THR A 729 21.52 5.63 -2.36
CA THR A 729 22.69 5.70 -3.24
C THR A 729 23.64 6.84 -2.83
N PRO A 730 24.94 6.57 -2.59
CA PRO A 730 25.94 7.62 -2.38
C PRO A 730 26.11 8.52 -3.61
N PRO A 731 26.51 9.80 -3.44
CA PRO A 731 26.97 10.42 -2.20
C PRO A 731 25.86 11.06 -1.36
N PHE A 732 24.61 11.08 -1.85
CA PHE A 732 23.53 11.87 -1.26
C PHE A 732 22.39 11.08 -0.60
N GLY A 733 22.44 9.75 -0.59
CA GLY A 733 21.38 8.93 0.00
C GLY A 733 21.01 9.37 1.42
N PHE A 734 19.79 9.90 1.59
CA PHE A 734 19.29 10.45 2.86
C PHE A 734 19.39 9.45 4.02
N ALA A 735 19.12 8.16 3.74
CA ALA A 735 19.30 7.10 4.74
C ALA A 735 20.72 7.04 5.30
N LEU A 736 21.74 7.30 4.46
CA LEU A 736 23.14 7.30 4.87
C LEU A 736 23.46 8.47 5.80
N PHE A 737 22.88 9.65 5.55
CA PHE A 737 23.05 10.83 6.41
C PHE A 737 22.34 10.65 7.75
N TYR A 738 21.15 10.07 7.74
CA TYR A 738 20.43 9.73 8.97
C TYR A 738 21.22 8.74 9.83
N LEU A 739 21.76 7.69 9.21
CA LEU A 739 22.62 6.73 9.90
C LEU A 739 23.90 7.41 10.40
N ARG A 740 24.53 8.26 9.59
CA ARG A 740 25.73 9.00 9.98
C ARG A 740 25.48 9.91 11.18
N GLY A 741 24.29 10.51 11.30
CA GLY A 741 23.91 11.36 12.42
C GLY A 741 23.88 10.64 13.77
N VAL A 742 23.69 9.31 13.78
CA VAL A 742 23.67 8.48 15.00
C VAL A 742 24.86 7.55 15.15
N ALA A 743 25.65 7.36 14.08
CA ALA A 743 26.80 6.47 14.08
C ALA A 743 27.92 6.99 15.01
N PRO A 744 28.56 6.10 15.78
CA PRO A 744 29.64 6.48 16.69
C PRO A 744 30.90 6.87 15.91
N LYS A 745 31.85 7.56 16.55
CA LYS A 745 32.98 8.23 15.86
C LYS A 745 33.90 7.26 15.11
N GLU A 746 33.91 5.99 15.50
CA GLU A 746 34.71 4.92 14.91
C GLU A 746 34.19 4.52 13.51
N VAL A 747 32.92 4.81 13.23
CA VAL A 747 32.29 4.53 11.94
C VAL A 747 32.42 5.75 11.02
N THR A 748 33.29 5.64 10.02
CA THR A 748 33.51 6.72 9.05
C THR A 748 32.42 6.73 7.97
N THR A 749 32.21 7.88 7.31
CA THR A 749 31.32 7.99 6.14
C THR A 749 31.75 7.03 5.02
N GLY A 750 33.05 6.78 4.88
CA GLY A 750 33.59 5.79 3.94
C GLY A 750 33.14 4.36 4.24
N HIS A 751 33.01 3.99 5.52
CA HIS A 751 32.46 2.68 5.91
C HIS A 751 30.98 2.57 5.53
N ILE A 752 30.20 3.62 5.77
CA ILE A 752 28.77 3.66 5.41
C ILE A 752 28.58 3.53 3.90
N TYR A 753 29.35 4.29 3.11
CA TYR A 753 29.23 4.28 1.64
C TYR A 753 29.66 2.93 1.05
N ARG A 754 30.76 2.35 1.53
CA ARG A 754 31.16 0.99 1.10
C ARG A 754 30.18 -0.08 1.56
N GLY A 755 29.58 0.10 2.73
CA GLY A 755 28.58 -0.80 3.29
C GLY A 755 27.30 -0.88 2.46
N VAL A 756 26.83 0.23 1.91
CA VAL A 756 25.55 0.29 1.17
C VAL A 756 25.67 -0.14 -0.30
N ILE A 757 26.83 0.00 -0.94
CA ILE A 757 27.01 -0.32 -2.38
C ILE A 757 26.44 -1.71 -2.75
N PRO A 758 26.72 -2.80 -2.01
CA PRO A 758 26.14 -4.11 -2.31
C PRO A 758 24.61 -4.12 -2.28
N PHE A 759 23.99 -3.38 -1.36
CA PHE A 759 22.53 -3.28 -1.26
C PHE A 759 21.93 -2.45 -2.40
N VAL A 760 22.60 -1.38 -2.83
CA VAL A 760 22.21 -0.63 -4.03
C VAL A 760 22.28 -1.53 -5.27
N LEU A 761 23.34 -2.34 -5.42
CA LEU A 761 23.44 -3.31 -6.52
C LEU A 761 22.32 -4.35 -6.47
N ILE A 762 21.94 -4.81 -5.27
CA ILE A 762 20.79 -5.72 -5.10
C ILE A 762 19.48 -5.05 -5.49
N GLN A 763 19.30 -3.76 -5.20
CA GLN A 763 18.11 -3.02 -5.63
C GLN A 763 18.06 -2.81 -7.14
N VAL A 764 19.18 -2.47 -7.77
CA VAL A 764 19.26 -2.37 -9.23
C VAL A 764 18.99 -3.74 -9.87
N MET A 765 19.51 -4.82 -9.29
CA MET A 765 19.16 -6.18 -9.70
C MET A 765 17.67 -6.49 -9.45
N GLY A 766 17.09 -6.02 -8.35
CA GLY A 766 15.67 -6.12 -8.06
C GLY A 766 14.81 -5.43 -9.12
N LEU A 767 15.16 -4.19 -9.50
CA LEU A 767 14.52 -3.47 -10.60
C LEU A 767 14.64 -4.22 -11.93
N ALA A 768 15.81 -4.81 -12.22
CA ALA A 768 15.98 -5.64 -13.41
C ALA A 768 15.11 -6.90 -13.36
N ILE A 769 15.01 -7.57 -12.20
CA ILE A 769 14.12 -8.72 -12.02
C ILE A 769 12.66 -8.32 -12.25
N LEU A 770 12.21 -7.20 -11.66
CA LEU A 770 10.84 -6.71 -11.87
C LEU A 770 10.58 -6.27 -13.32
N TRP A 771 11.61 -5.82 -14.04
CA TRP A 771 11.53 -5.50 -15.46
C TRP A 771 11.32 -6.75 -16.32
N PHE A 772 12.13 -7.79 -16.12
CA PHE A 772 12.04 -9.02 -16.91
C PHE A 772 10.89 -9.94 -16.46
N PHE A 773 10.43 -9.81 -15.22
CA PHE A 773 9.37 -10.62 -14.62
C PHE A 773 8.27 -9.75 -14.00
N PRO A 774 7.49 -9.02 -14.83
CA PRO A 774 6.42 -8.14 -14.34
C PRO A 774 5.34 -8.89 -13.56
N GLY A 775 5.16 -10.19 -13.82
CA GLY A 775 4.22 -11.05 -13.09
C GLY A 775 4.46 -11.13 -11.58
N ILE A 776 5.67 -10.80 -11.08
CA ILE A 776 5.90 -10.69 -9.63
C ILE A 776 5.03 -9.60 -9.00
N VAL A 777 4.75 -8.54 -9.76
CA VAL A 777 3.91 -7.42 -9.32
C VAL A 777 2.43 -7.73 -9.51
N THR A 778 2.05 -8.41 -10.59
CA THR A 778 0.63 -8.59 -10.95
C THR A 778 -0.01 -9.83 -10.31
N ILE A 779 0.77 -10.88 -9.98
CA ILE A 779 0.21 -12.18 -9.53
C ILE A 779 -0.67 -12.08 -8.28
N VAL A 780 -0.32 -11.26 -7.29
CA VAL A 780 -1.13 -11.14 -6.06
C VAL A 780 -2.44 -10.41 -6.34
N PRO A 781 -2.44 -9.24 -7.02
CA PRO A 781 -3.67 -8.63 -7.52
C PRO A 781 -4.54 -9.57 -8.36
N ASP A 782 -3.95 -10.30 -9.31
CA ASP A 782 -4.70 -11.12 -10.26
C ASP A 782 -5.33 -12.36 -9.60
N LEU A 783 -4.77 -12.83 -8.46
CA LEU A 783 -5.34 -13.92 -7.64
C LEU A 783 -6.42 -13.44 -6.66
N MET A 784 -6.47 -12.14 -6.34
CA MET A 784 -7.46 -11.53 -5.46
C MET A 784 -8.16 -10.36 -6.17
N PRO A 785 -8.85 -10.61 -7.31
CA PRO A 785 -9.59 -9.57 -8.01
C PRO A 785 -10.69 -9.03 -7.08
N ASN A 786 -10.74 -7.70 -6.97
CA ASN A 786 -11.71 -6.97 -6.14
C ASN A 786 -13.08 -6.88 -6.81
#